data_AF-A0AAZ1Y2T0-F1
#
_entry.id   AF-A0AAZ1Y2T0-F1
#
_cell.length_a   1.000
_cell.length_b   1.000
_cell.length_c   1.000
_cell.angle_alpha   90.00
_cell.angle_beta   90.00
_cell.angle_gamma   90.00
#
_symmetry.space_group_name_H-M   'P 1'
#
loop_
_entity.id
_entity.type
_entity.pdbx_description
1 polymer ?
#
loop_
_entity_poly.entity_id
_entity_poly.type
_entity_poly.pdbx_seq_one_letter_code
_entity_poly.pdbx_strand_id
1 'polypeptide(L)'
;PLTQETRRERASPPVTMATVMLPPGTTERSCQTNPNSPDPRQYETGKYGRVLHLFQQGNCILNTTFLNGNCNGIQRFGPKAPPFLDYLKDILNRYPDGGHILKELIQNADDGKATKVFFIHDERSYGTEKLWTKDLGKYQGPALYAYNDATFTDKDWEAIQMVGRSVKRDDLNKVGRFGIGFNSVYHITDVPSILSSGHLAMMDPQEKIFGERNGGFWWSLDDAEDQEVLLNMHHQFQPFRDIVSRVCEHGWSKVVMEDQHFNGTIFRFPLRNEASEISDNLYDSDKVVELFDSFIADADLSLLFLKNVTSVSLLHISEDGAVNTRLEVKSSVHTDGVLEPEEESVTEGLTRFKVITSSEDQKETKWLLTTCTMKEGVAEDLDLLTKKLSFLPQVDLAFPCGEKRDCSQSRLSCFLPLPNNESNKTGLPVYVNAFFGLTDNRRHIKWQEEDQRHDEHALWNEMLMKKVFPQAYIKIIQDAIKLAQNSILPVSSVYNLWPDLTQIQHKEKWHALTLDVFHHLFRQNVAILSLAKDERQFISPSEAVFPCNGSTSTNILSAIKRALVSCGENLVTLPASVARAINEAYPNPSTLKHVTPAFLRAILHRTGVDNITKDDKLSLLEYILRDKQYEELEGLHLLPLSDGSFRSFTYREEDTLIWSYFLQVAVDEYKYIYLSKRGKRKKENEKVRDISQHT
;
A
#
# COMPACT_ATOMS: atom_id res chain seq x y z
N PRO A 1 -43.60 37.41 15.78
CA PRO A 1 -43.30 38.59 14.92
C PRO A 1 -42.16 38.23 13.94
N LEU A 2 -42.45 37.52 12.85
CA LEU A 2 -42.81 38.07 11.53
C LEU A 2 -41.79 39.09 11.01
N THR A 3 -41.02 38.69 10.00
CA THR A 3 -41.16 39.24 8.63
C THR A 3 -40.54 38.29 7.62
N GLN A 4 -41.43 37.76 6.77
CA GLN A 4 -41.18 37.12 5.49
C GLN A 4 -40.84 38.20 4.45
N GLU A 5 -39.89 37.93 3.56
CA GLU A 5 -39.87 38.57 2.25
C GLU A 5 -39.77 37.50 1.15
N THR A 6 -40.85 37.45 0.39
CA THR A 6 -41.14 36.63 -0.79
C THR A 6 -40.24 36.98 -1.97
N ARG A 7 -39.54 35.99 -2.56
CA ARG A 7 -38.96 36.10 -3.90
C ARG A 7 -39.71 35.15 -4.85
N ARG A 8 -40.38 35.76 -5.83
CA ARG A 8 -41.18 35.11 -6.89
C ARG A 8 -40.30 34.23 -7.79
N GLU A 9 -40.62 32.95 -7.86
CA GLU A 9 -40.18 32.07 -8.95
C GLU A 9 -40.93 32.44 -10.24
N ARG A 10 -40.19 32.64 -11.34
CA ARG A 10 -40.74 32.69 -12.69
C ARG A 10 -40.67 31.28 -13.28
N ALA A 11 -41.83 30.79 -13.70
CA ALA A 11 -42.00 29.52 -14.39
C ALA A 11 -41.30 29.53 -15.77
N SER A 12 -40.56 28.46 -16.05
CA SER A 12 -40.10 28.08 -17.39
C SER A 12 -41.10 27.09 -18.01
N PRO A 13 -41.35 27.12 -19.34
CA PRO A 13 -42.36 26.28 -19.98
C PRO A 13 -41.89 24.81 -20.11
N PRO A 14 -42.82 23.84 -20.24
CA PRO A 14 -42.50 22.42 -20.20
C PRO A 14 -41.90 21.92 -21.52
N VAL A 15 -40.81 21.16 -21.41
CA VAL A 15 -40.19 20.41 -22.53
C VAL A 15 -41.05 19.19 -22.83
N THR A 16 -41.55 19.12 -24.07
CA THR A 16 -42.33 17.99 -24.58
C THR A 16 -41.39 16.82 -24.93
N MET A 17 -41.41 15.74 -24.14
CA MET A 17 -40.81 14.46 -24.56
C MET A 17 -41.81 13.71 -25.44
N ALA A 18 -41.43 13.43 -26.68
CA ALA A 18 -42.17 12.54 -27.56
C ALA A 18 -41.81 11.08 -27.22
N THR A 19 -42.70 10.39 -26.53
CA THR A 19 -42.67 8.93 -26.34
C THR A 19 -43.29 8.27 -27.57
N VAL A 20 -42.50 7.52 -28.34
CA VAL A 20 -43.03 6.65 -29.40
C VAL A 20 -43.46 5.33 -28.78
N MET A 21 -44.77 5.11 -28.70
CA MET A 21 -45.40 3.83 -28.35
C MET A 21 -45.21 2.80 -29.47
N LEU A 22 -44.86 1.56 -29.10
CA LEU A 22 -45.05 0.36 -29.93
C LEU A 22 -46.29 -0.41 -29.42
N PRO A 23 -47.10 -1.03 -30.31
CA PRO A 23 -48.36 -1.68 -29.93
C PRO A 23 -48.16 -3.11 -29.37
N PRO A 24 -49.12 -3.64 -28.57
CA PRO A 24 -48.97 -4.92 -27.86
C PRO A 24 -49.68 -6.12 -28.52
N GLY A 25 -49.23 -7.33 -28.18
CA GLY A 25 -49.92 -8.62 -28.40
C GLY A 25 -49.06 -9.63 -29.16
N THR A 26 -48.98 -10.93 -28.85
CA THR A 26 -49.64 -11.78 -27.84
C THR A 26 -48.90 -13.13 -27.83
N THR A 27 -48.65 -13.66 -26.63
CA THR A 27 -48.64 -15.09 -26.21
C THR A 27 -47.87 -16.18 -26.99
N GLU A 28 -46.92 -16.79 -26.27
CA GLU A 28 -46.68 -18.23 -26.06
C GLU A 28 -47.15 -19.25 -27.12
N ARG A 29 -46.20 -20.06 -27.63
CA ARG A 29 -46.21 -21.53 -27.43
C ARG A 29 -44.94 -22.21 -27.94
N SER A 30 -44.48 -23.12 -27.09
CA SER A 30 -43.50 -24.18 -27.32
C SER A 30 -43.82 -25.08 -28.52
N CYS A 31 -42.81 -25.50 -29.28
CA CYS A 31 -42.90 -26.71 -30.11
C CYS A 31 -41.63 -27.56 -29.99
N GLN A 32 -41.84 -28.80 -29.56
CA GLN A 32 -40.92 -29.92 -29.57
C GLN A 32 -40.63 -30.42 -31.00
N THR A 33 -39.51 -31.11 -31.10
CA THR A 33 -38.95 -31.97 -32.16
C THR A 33 -39.93 -32.79 -33.02
N ASN A 34 -39.67 -32.88 -34.33
CA ASN A 34 -39.41 -34.18 -35.00
C ASN A 34 -38.75 -34.02 -36.40
N PRO A 35 -37.94 -35.00 -36.86
CA PRO A 35 -37.09 -34.96 -38.04
C PRO A 35 -37.75 -35.59 -39.27
N ASN A 36 -37.32 -35.20 -40.48
CA ASN A 36 -37.13 -36.05 -41.68
C ASN A 36 -36.96 -35.17 -42.94
N SER A 37 -35.82 -35.33 -43.61
CA SER A 37 -35.53 -34.96 -45.02
C SER A 37 -36.43 -35.75 -46.01
N PRO A 38 -36.52 -35.47 -47.34
CA PRO A 38 -35.49 -34.86 -48.20
C PRO A 38 -35.96 -33.88 -49.33
N ASP A 39 -34.97 -33.23 -49.94
CA ASP A 39 -34.96 -32.36 -51.14
C ASP A 39 -35.33 -33.15 -52.44
N PRO A 40 -35.91 -32.56 -53.52
CA PRO A 40 -35.14 -31.78 -54.51
C PRO A 40 -35.85 -30.60 -55.22
N ARG A 41 -35.11 -29.49 -55.36
CA ARG A 41 -34.93 -28.61 -56.56
C ARG A 41 -36.09 -27.74 -57.14
N GLN A 42 -35.65 -26.52 -57.47
CA GLN A 42 -36.15 -25.51 -58.43
C GLN A 42 -37.32 -24.60 -58.00
N TYR A 43 -37.01 -23.32 -57.71
CA TYR A 43 -37.43 -22.17 -58.53
C TYR A 43 -36.58 -20.92 -58.18
N GLU A 44 -36.45 -20.06 -59.18
CA GLU A 44 -35.47 -18.98 -59.37
C GLU A 44 -35.80 -17.64 -58.68
N THR A 45 -34.71 -16.90 -58.43
CA THR A 45 -34.54 -15.42 -58.51
C THR A 45 -35.26 -14.50 -57.52
N GLY A 46 -34.45 -13.67 -56.84
CA GLY A 46 -34.88 -12.38 -56.32
C GLY A 46 -34.05 -11.86 -55.16
N LYS A 47 -32.98 -11.10 -55.47
CA LYS A 47 -32.26 -10.11 -54.64
C LYS A 47 -32.39 -10.24 -53.10
N TYR A 48 -31.27 -10.56 -52.46
CA TYR A 48 -30.84 -10.33 -51.05
C TYR A 48 -30.27 -11.63 -50.47
N GLY A 49 -29.00 -11.89 -50.74
CA GLY A 49 -28.30 -13.05 -50.20
C GLY A 49 -26.83 -13.04 -50.58
N ARG A 50 -26.03 -12.19 -49.90
CA ARG A 50 -24.57 -12.31 -49.75
C ARG A 50 -24.02 -11.17 -48.88
N VAL A 51 -24.28 -11.19 -47.58
CA VAL A 51 -23.38 -10.58 -46.57
C VAL A 51 -23.53 -11.39 -45.27
N LEU A 52 -23.11 -12.65 -45.26
CA LEU A 52 -22.79 -13.35 -44.00
C LEU A 52 -21.99 -14.62 -44.32
N HIS A 53 -20.71 -14.45 -44.62
CA HIS A 53 -19.66 -15.46 -44.40
C HIS A 53 -18.35 -14.82 -44.82
N LEU A 54 -17.56 -14.36 -43.84
CA LEU A 54 -16.10 -14.17 -43.83
C LEU A 54 -15.76 -13.24 -42.65
N PHE A 55 -15.86 -13.77 -41.43
CA PHE A 55 -15.14 -13.23 -40.28
C PHE A 55 -14.65 -14.40 -39.45
N GLN A 56 -13.60 -15.04 -39.94
CA GLN A 56 -12.66 -15.80 -39.14
C GLN A 56 -11.37 -15.91 -39.95
N GLN A 57 -10.26 -15.58 -39.29
CA GLN A 57 -8.87 -15.61 -39.73
C GLN A 57 -8.33 -14.34 -40.42
N GLY A 58 -7.46 -13.63 -39.68
CA GLY A 58 -6.17 -13.13 -40.16
C GLY A 58 -6.15 -11.94 -41.12
N ASN A 59 -5.49 -10.87 -40.69
CA ASN A 59 -4.86 -9.84 -41.52
C ASN A 59 -5.65 -9.32 -42.75
N CYS A 60 -6.40 -8.23 -42.55
CA CYS A 60 -6.60 -7.26 -43.60
C CYS A 60 -6.58 -5.85 -42.99
N ILE A 61 -5.48 -5.13 -43.26
CA ILE A 61 -5.50 -3.67 -43.30
C ILE A 61 -6.54 -3.30 -44.35
N LEU A 62 -7.75 -2.95 -43.92
CA LEU A 62 -8.70 -2.26 -44.78
C LEU A 62 -8.20 -0.83 -44.93
N ASN A 63 -7.25 -0.66 -45.86
CA ASN A 63 -7.08 0.58 -46.58
C ASN A 63 -8.46 0.95 -47.09
N THR A 64 -9.05 2.01 -46.53
CA THR A 64 -10.37 2.49 -46.92
C THR A 64 -10.22 3.27 -48.23
N THR A 65 -9.77 2.59 -49.28
CA THR A 65 -9.79 3.06 -50.66
C THR A 65 -10.94 2.33 -51.36
N PHE A 66 -12.16 2.56 -50.89
CA PHE A 66 -13.35 2.26 -51.68
C PHE A 66 -14.21 3.52 -51.81
N LEU A 67 -14.33 3.94 -53.06
CA LEU A 67 -15.19 4.99 -53.62
C LEU A 67 -14.67 6.43 -53.53
N ASN A 68 -13.57 6.71 -54.25
CA ASN A 68 -13.42 7.98 -54.98
C ASN A 68 -14.33 7.96 -56.23
N GLY A 69 -15.62 7.70 -56.02
CA GLY A 69 -16.67 7.98 -56.97
C GLY A 69 -17.37 9.25 -56.50
N ASN A 70 -17.44 10.26 -57.36
CA ASN A 70 -18.16 11.52 -57.15
C ASN A 70 -19.58 11.27 -56.60
N CYS A 71 -19.72 11.27 -55.28
CA CYS A 71 -21.00 11.43 -54.60
C CYS A 71 -21.10 12.88 -54.14
N ASN A 72 -21.24 13.81 -55.10
CA ASN A 72 -21.71 15.15 -54.83
C ASN A 72 -23.14 15.06 -54.28
N GLY A 73 -23.31 15.09 -52.95
CA GLY A 73 -24.62 15.30 -52.33
C GLY A 73 -24.95 14.53 -51.05
N ILE A 74 -24.10 13.63 -50.54
CA ILE A 74 -24.37 12.99 -49.22
C ILE A 74 -23.72 13.84 -48.13
N GLN A 75 -24.48 14.76 -47.54
CA GLN A 75 -24.05 15.42 -46.29
C GLN A 75 -23.98 14.36 -45.18
N ARG A 76 -22.76 14.04 -44.75
CA ARG A 76 -22.54 13.18 -43.58
C ARG A 76 -22.91 13.99 -42.33
N PHE A 77 -23.95 13.55 -41.62
CA PHE A 77 -24.37 14.10 -40.33
C PHE A 77 -23.99 13.12 -39.22
N GLY A 78 -23.17 13.58 -38.27
CA GLY A 78 -22.69 12.79 -37.15
C GLY A 78 -21.50 13.46 -36.47
N PRO A 79 -21.21 13.13 -35.20
CA PRO A 79 -20.04 13.66 -34.50
C PRO A 79 -18.76 13.24 -35.23
N LYS A 80 -17.83 14.18 -35.40
CA LYS A 80 -16.47 13.91 -35.90
C LYS A 80 -15.58 13.55 -34.73
N ALA A 81 -14.66 12.60 -34.93
CA ALA A 81 -13.64 12.31 -33.93
C ALA A 81 -12.78 13.58 -33.71
N PRO A 82 -12.50 13.94 -32.45
CA PRO A 82 -11.61 15.07 -32.17
C PRO A 82 -10.20 14.77 -32.70
N PRO A 83 -9.45 15.80 -33.13
CA PRO A 83 -8.02 15.69 -33.43
C PRO A 83 -7.23 15.05 -32.29
N PHE A 84 -6.13 14.37 -32.63
CA PHE A 84 -5.24 13.75 -31.65
C PHE A 84 -4.68 14.75 -30.62
N LEU A 85 -4.39 15.98 -31.06
CA LEU A 85 -3.89 17.05 -30.19
C LEU A 85 -4.88 17.42 -29.08
N ASP A 86 -6.18 17.42 -29.37
CA ASP A 86 -7.21 17.72 -28.34
C ASP A 86 -7.27 16.59 -27.30
N TYR A 87 -7.07 15.34 -27.73
CA TYR A 87 -6.96 14.22 -26.81
C TYR A 87 -5.72 14.32 -25.89
N LEU A 88 -4.57 14.77 -26.42
CA LEU A 88 -3.38 15.02 -25.60
C LEU A 88 -3.63 16.13 -24.57
N LYS A 89 -4.26 17.24 -24.97
CA LYS A 89 -4.63 18.32 -24.03
C LYS A 89 -5.54 17.82 -22.91
N ASP A 90 -6.54 17.00 -23.24
CA ASP A 90 -7.45 16.41 -22.25
C ASP A 90 -6.74 15.46 -21.28
N ILE A 91 -5.66 14.81 -21.72
CA ILE A 91 -4.78 14.05 -20.81
C ILE A 91 -4.03 15.02 -19.90
N LEU A 92 -3.33 16.01 -20.46
CA LEU A 92 -2.52 16.95 -19.66
C LEU A 92 -3.35 17.72 -18.63
N ASN A 93 -4.61 18.03 -18.95
CA ASN A 93 -5.56 18.66 -18.02
C ASN A 93 -6.00 17.73 -16.86
N ARG A 94 -6.09 16.42 -17.10
CA ARG A 94 -6.47 15.43 -16.08
C ARG A 94 -5.29 14.96 -15.23
N TYR A 95 -4.08 15.01 -15.80
CA TYR A 95 -2.83 14.57 -15.19
C TYR A 95 -1.93 15.78 -14.98
N PRO A 96 -2.09 16.54 -13.89
CA PRO A 96 -1.32 17.77 -13.68
C PRO A 96 0.17 17.48 -13.50
N ASP A 97 1.00 18.40 -14.00
CA ASP A 97 2.45 18.37 -13.92
C ASP A 97 3.00 18.08 -12.51
N GLY A 98 4.18 17.46 -12.45
CA GLY A 98 4.90 17.12 -11.21
C GLY A 98 5.39 15.67 -11.14
N GLY A 99 5.80 15.24 -9.95
CA GLY A 99 6.50 13.97 -9.71
C GLY A 99 5.81 12.69 -10.18
N HIS A 100 4.53 12.74 -10.56
CA HIS A 100 3.88 11.58 -11.17
C HIS A 100 4.53 11.17 -12.50
N ILE A 101 5.16 12.11 -13.24
CA ILE A 101 5.74 11.82 -14.57
C ILE A 101 6.87 10.80 -14.41
N LEU A 102 7.74 11.04 -13.41
CA LEU A 102 8.81 10.11 -13.06
C LEU A 102 8.24 8.77 -12.56
N LYS A 103 7.17 8.80 -11.76
CA LYS A 103 6.50 7.58 -11.28
C LYS A 103 5.97 6.73 -12.43
N GLU A 104 5.32 7.31 -13.43
CA GLU A 104 4.83 6.57 -14.60
C GLU A 104 5.99 5.98 -15.44
N LEU A 105 7.12 6.70 -15.56
CA LEU A 105 8.32 6.17 -16.25
C LEU A 105 8.99 5.02 -15.47
N ILE A 106 9.05 5.11 -14.14
CA ILE A 106 9.52 4.01 -13.27
C ILE A 106 8.59 2.80 -13.39
N GLN A 107 7.28 3.01 -13.41
CA GLN A 107 6.29 1.95 -13.56
C GLN A 107 6.45 1.23 -14.91
N ASN A 108 6.63 1.99 -16.00
CA ASN A 108 6.90 1.43 -17.32
C ASN A 108 8.19 0.61 -17.35
N ALA A 109 9.23 1.06 -16.65
CA ALA A 109 10.49 0.32 -16.53
C ALA A 109 10.29 -0.98 -15.71
N ASP A 110 9.56 -0.93 -14.60
CA ASP A 110 9.24 -2.11 -13.78
C ASP A 110 8.43 -3.17 -14.55
N ASP A 111 7.45 -2.72 -15.34
CA ASP A 111 6.68 -3.55 -16.27
C ASP A 111 7.55 -4.18 -17.37
N GLY A 112 8.55 -3.43 -17.84
CA GLY A 112 9.58 -3.88 -18.77
C GLY A 112 10.61 -4.81 -18.13
N LYS A 113 10.50 -5.08 -16.82
CA LYS A 113 11.43 -5.88 -16.02
C LYS A 113 12.83 -5.25 -15.92
N ALA A 114 12.93 -3.93 -16.02
CA ALA A 114 14.16 -3.21 -15.72
C ALA A 114 14.52 -3.39 -14.25
N THR A 115 15.83 -3.38 -13.96
CA THR A 115 16.34 -3.39 -12.59
C THR A 115 16.85 -2.03 -12.15
N LYS A 116 17.23 -1.16 -13.10
CA LYS A 116 17.80 0.16 -12.85
C LYS A 116 17.10 1.23 -13.69
N VAL A 117 16.87 2.38 -13.09
CA VAL A 117 16.35 3.58 -13.75
C VAL A 117 17.24 4.78 -13.43
N PHE A 118 17.61 5.55 -14.45
CA PHE A 118 18.29 6.83 -14.27
C PHE A 118 17.45 7.96 -14.87
N PHE A 119 17.22 9.01 -14.09
CA PHE A 119 16.73 10.28 -14.62
C PHE A 119 17.88 11.26 -14.69
N ILE A 120 18.06 11.92 -15.83
CA ILE A 120 19.20 12.81 -16.07
C ILE A 120 18.66 14.14 -16.53
N HIS A 121 18.86 15.18 -15.72
CA HIS A 121 18.67 16.56 -16.15
C HIS A 121 19.94 17.02 -16.86
N ASP A 122 19.88 17.26 -18.16
CA ASP A 122 21.01 17.66 -18.98
C ASP A 122 20.82 19.09 -19.50
N GLU A 123 21.65 20.02 -19.04
CA GLU A 123 21.58 21.45 -19.41
C GLU A 123 22.39 21.80 -20.65
N ARG A 124 23.07 20.82 -21.27
CA ARG A 124 23.88 21.08 -22.45
C ARG A 124 23.02 21.44 -23.65
N SER A 125 23.55 22.35 -24.47
CA SER A 125 23.01 22.70 -25.77
C SER A 125 23.91 22.15 -26.87
N TYR A 126 23.28 21.58 -27.89
CA TYR A 126 23.96 20.91 -29.00
C TYR A 126 23.94 21.75 -30.27
N GLY A 127 24.86 21.45 -31.19
CA GLY A 127 24.89 22.10 -32.50
C GLY A 127 23.60 21.91 -33.29
N THR A 128 23.34 22.81 -34.25
CA THR A 128 22.09 22.82 -35.05
C THR A 128 22.33 22.81 -36.57
N GLU A 129 23.58 22.71 -37.02
CA GLU A 129 23.91 22.73 -38.46
C GLU A 129 23.61 21.43 -39.20
N LYS A 130 23.98 20.27 -38.63
CA LYS A 130 23.83 18.94 -39.25
C LYS A 130 22.67 18.16 -38.63
N LEU A 131 21.45 18.60 -38.92
CA LEU A 131 20.21 18.02 -38.43
C LEU A 131 19.42 17.34 -39.54
N TRP A 132 18.54 16.40 -39.17
CA TRP A 132 17.64 15.73 -40.13
C TRP A 132 16.73 16.72 -40.85
N THR A 133 16.14 17.64 -40.09
CA THR A 133 15.47 18.85 -40.62
C THR A 133 15.89 20.06 -39.81
N LYS A 134 15.78 21.26 -40.40
CA LYS A 134 16.09 22.52 -39.72
C LYS A 134 15.17 22.78 -38.52
N ASP A 135 13.93 22.30 -38.58
CA ASP A 135 12.93 22.47 -37.53
C ASP A 135 13.29 21.73 -36.24
N LEU A 136 14.22 20.76 -36.31
CA LEU A 136 14.73 20.07 -35.11
C LEU A 136 15.68 20.94 -34.28
N GLY A 137 16.16 22.08 -34.81
CA GLY A 137 17.15 22.92 -34.14
C GLY A 137 16.71 23.44 -32.77
N LYS A 138 15.43 23.71 -32.59
CA LYS A 138 14.87 24.16 -31.29
C LYS A 138 14.80 23.07 -30.22
N TYR A 139 14.94 21.79 -30.58
CA TYR A 139 14.93 20.64 -29.67
C TYR A 139 16.34 20.12 -29.35
N GLN A 140 17.38 20.88 -29.73
CA GLN A 140 18.79 20.57 -29.46
C GLN A 140 19.31 21.20 -28.14
N GLY A 141 18.43 21.82 -27.35
CA GLY A 141 18.77 22.40 -26.05
C GLY A 141 18.74 21.40 -24.89
N PRO A 142 18.61 21.93 -23.66
CA PRO A 142 18.44 21.14 -22.44
C PRO A 142 17.33 20.11 -22.54
N ALA A 143 17.49 18.99 -21.84
CA ALA A 143 16.55 17.88 -21.87
C ALA A 143 16.48 17.13 -20.54
N LEU A 144 15.31 16.55 -20.26
CA LEU A 144 15.20 15.46 -19.30
C LEU A 144 15.40 14.14 -20.04
N TYR A 145 16.28 13.28 -19.55
CA TYR A 145 16.39 11.90 -20.00
C TYR A 145 15.85 10.94 -18.95
N ALA A 146 15.29 9.82 -19.43
CA ALA A 146 14.98 8.66 -18.62
C ALA A 146 15.62 7.43 -19.25
N TYR A 147 16.54 6.79 -18.54
CA TYR A 147 17.15 5.53 -18.94
C TYR A 147 16.60 4.39 -18.08
N ASN A 148 16.42 3.22 -18.68
CA ASN A 148 16.30 1.96 -17.95
C ASN A 148 17.06 0.85 -18.68
N ASP A 149 17.45 -0.18 -17.93
CA ASP A 149 18.24 -1.32 -18.43
C ASP A 149 17.41 -2.44 -19.06
N ALA A 150 16.11 -2.21 -19.33
CA ALA A 150 15.29 -3.09 -20.15
C ALA A 150 15.21 -2.58 -21.60
N THR A 151 14.94 -3.51 -22.50
CA THR A 151 14.87 -3.27 -23.95
C THR A 151 13.43 -3.43 -24.45
N PHE A 152 13.00 -2.55 -25.36
CA PHE A 152 11.69 -2.65 -26.00
C PHE A 152 11.56 -3.91 -26.84
N THR A 153 10.43 -4.61 -26.68
CA THR A 153 9.98 -5.64 -27.61
C THR A 153 9.19 -5.02 -28.78
N ASP A 154 8.97 -5.78 -29.85
CA ASP A 154 8.13 -5.32 -30.98
C ASP A 154 6.73 -4.92 -30.51
N LYS A 155 6.18 -5.63 -29.51
CA LYS A 155 4.89 -5.29 -28.89
C LYS A 155 4.93 -3.97 -28.14
N ASP A 156 6.06 -3.62 -27.52
CA ASP A 156 6.20 -2.34 -26.82
C ASP A 156 6.28 -1.18 -27.82
N TRP A 157 6.97 -1.37 -28.96
CA TRP A 157 6.99 -0.42 -30.08
C TRP A 157 5.59 -0.20 -30.68
N GLU A 158 4.82 -1.26 -30.91
CA GLU A 158 3.43 -1.14 -31.33
C GLU A 158 2.58 -0.43 -30.26
N ALA A 159 2.74 -0.80 -29.00
CA ALA A 159 1.93 -0.28 -27.90
C ALA A 159 2.17 1.21 -27.63
N ILE A 160 3.41 1.70 -27.74
CA ILE A 160 3.73 3.11 -27.48
C ILE A 160 3.16 4.05 -28.55
N GLN A 161 2.92 3.54 -29.76
CA GLN A 161 2.25 4.28 -30.84
C GLN A 161 0.72 4.27 -30.71
N MET A 162 0.14 3.27 -30.02
CA MET A 162 -1.31 3.10 -29.89
C MET A 162 -1.90 3.92 -28.72
N VAL A 163 -1.96 5.24 -28.92
CA VAL A 163 -2.49 6.15 -27.92
C VAL A 163 -4.00 5.95 -27.71
N GLY A 164 -4.40 5.72 -26.45
CA GLY A 164 -5.81 5.55 -26.05
C GLY A 164 -6.43 4.19 -26.40
N ARG A 165 -5.68 3.27 -27.02
CA ARG A 165 -6.11 1.89 -27.31
C ARG A 165 -5.07 0.90 -26.77
N SER A 166 -5.19 0.57 -25.49
CA SER A 166 -4.29 -0.41 -24.88
C SER A 166 -4.47 -1.82 -25.46
N VAL A 167 -3.38 -2.37 -25.98
CA VAL A 167 -3.20 -3.81 -26.28
C VAL A 167 -2.82 -4.61 -25.02
N LYS A 168 -2.51 -3.95 -23.90
CA LYS A 168 -2.15 -4.56 -22.60
C LYS A 168 -3.34 -5.17 -21.84
N ARG A 169 -4.36 -5.72 -22.53
CA ARG A 169 -5.52 -6.33 -21.87
C ARG A 169 -5.25 -7.70 -21.26
N ASP A 170 -4.20 -8.39 -21.73
CA ASP A 170 -4.01 -9.82 -21.50
C ASP A 170 -2.83 -10.16 -20.59
N ASP A 171 -2.06 -9.18 -20.09
CA ASP A 171 -0.93 -9.41 -19.17
C ASP A 171 -1.28 -8.92 -17.74
N LEU A 172 -1.50 -9.87 -16.83
CA LEU A 172 -1.86 -9.62 -15.43
C LEU A 172 -0.73 -8.98 -14.61
N ASN A 173 0.51 -8.98 -15.11
CA ASN A 173 1.67 -8.49 -14.38
C ASN A 173 2.08 -7.06 -14.71
N LYS A 174 1.50 -6.43 -15.74
CA LYS A 174 1.85 -5.08 -16.20
C LYS A 174 0.89 -4.01 -15.65
N VAL A 175 1.44 -2.95 -15.06
CA VAL A 175 0.73 -1.81 -14.47
C VAL A 175 0.72 -0.64 -15.46
N GLY A 176 -0.36 -0.50 -16.22
CA GLY A 176 -0.49 0.64 -17.14
C GLY A 176 -1.40 0.39 -18.33
N ARG A 177 -2.65 -0.01 -18.07
CA ARG A 177 -3.61 -0.49 -19.07
C ARG A 177 -4.27 0.61 -19.93
N PHE A 178 -3.95 1.88 -19.74
CA PHE A 178 -4.53 2.93 -20.59
C PHE A 178 -3.55 3.47 -21.65
N GLY A 179 -2.25 3.17 -21.56
CA GLY A 179 -1.25 3.83 -22.41
C GLY A 179 -1.26 5.36 -22.28
N ILE A 180 -1.90 5.89 -21.23
CA ILE A 180 -2.07 7.32 -20.98
C ILE A 180 -0.88 7.86 -20.17
N GLY A 181 -0.28 7.05 -19.31
CA GLY A 181 0.80 7.47 -18.39
C GLY A 181 2.01 8.04 -19.12
N PHE A 182 2.42 7.44 -20.25
CA PHE A 182 3.51 7.97 -21.07
C PHE A 182 3.20 9.36 -21.63
N ASN A 183 1.95 9.65 -22.02
CA ASN A 183 1.58 10.94 -22.58
C ASN A 183 1.74 12.11 -21.58
N SER A 184 1.94 11.83 -20.29
CA SER A 184 2.29 12.88 -19.32
C SER A 184 3.63 13.57 -19.61
N VAL A 185 4.52 12.94 -20.38
CA VAL A 185 5.80 13.57 -20.79
C VAL A 185 5.59 14.79 -21.69
N TYR A 186 4.40 14.93 -22.30
CA TYR A 186 4.05 16.10 -23.08
C TYR A 186 3.86 17.38 -22.24
N HIS A 187 3.86 17.28 -20.89
CA HIS A 187 4.08 18.47 -20.04
C HIS A 187 5.46 19.09 -20.27
N ILE A 188 6.47 18.27 -20.54
CA ILE A 188 7.88 18.65 -20.61
C ILE A 188 8.29 18.96 -22.05
N THR A 189 7.85 18.15 -23.01
CA THR A 189 8.35 18.19 -24.39
C THR A 189 7.25 18.06 -25.44
N ASP A 190 7.50 18.54 -26.66
CA ASP A 190 6.64 18.28 -27.81
C ASP A 190 7.13 17.12 -28.69
N VAL A 191 8.41 16.73 -28.55
CA VAL A 191 9.08 15.75 -29.43
C VAL A 191 9.83 14.72 -28.59
N PRO A 192 9.11 13.83 -27.88
CA PRO A 192 9.76 12.76 -27.13
C PRO A 192 10.48 11.83 -28.11
N SER A 193 11.70 11.45 -27.74
CA SER A 193 12.54 10.56 -28.54
C SER A 193 12.94 9.33 -27.75
N ILE A 194 13.10 8.19 -28.42
CA ILE A 194 13.30 6.87 -27.82
C ILE A 194 14.43 6.14 -28.55
N LEU A 195 15.45 5.67 -27.84
CA LEU A 195 16.44 4.72 -28.35
C LEU A 195 16.30 3.42 -27.56
N SER A 196 15.95 2.33 -28.23
CA SER A 196 15.89 1.00 -27.62
C SER A 196 15.97 -0.09 -28.68
N SER A 197 16.48 -1.26 -28.31
CA SER A 197 16.64 -2.40 -29.20
C SER A 197 17.36 -2.00 -30.49
N GLY A 198 16.78 -2.27 -31.66
CA GLY A 198 17.34 -1.91 -32.95
C GLY A 198 16.88 -0.54 -33.48
N HIS A 199 16.23 0.32 -32.70
CA HIS A 199 15.59 1.53 -33.26
C HIS A 199 15.84 2.80 -32.44
N LEU A 200 15.98 3.92 -33.15
CA LEU A 200 15.88 5.27 -32.60
C LEU A 200 14.67 5.97 -33.21
N ALA A 201 13.69 6.38 -32.41
CA ALA A 201 12.45 6.99 -32.86
C ALA A 201 12.25 8.39 -32.27
N MET A 202 11.57 9.26 -33.02
CA MET A 202 11.12 10.58 -32.60
C MET A 202 9.63 10.71 -32.89
N MET A 203 8.85 11.15 -31.90
CA MET A 203 7.41 11.39 -32.08
C MET A 203 7.16 12.86 -32.38
N ASP A 204 6.32 13.14 -33.38
CA ASP A 204 5.91 14.48 -33.77
C ASP A 204 4.38 14.53 -33.89
N PRO A 205 3.65 14.62 -32.77
CA PRO A 205 2.20 14.59 -32.77
C PRO A 205 1.56 15.81 -33.45
N GLN A 206 2.33 16.88 -33.70
CA GLN A 206 1.88 18.07 -34.43
C GLN A 206 2.05 17.94 -35.95
N GLU A 207 2.77 16.91 -36.43
CA GLU A 207 3.05 16.64 -37.85
C GLU A 207 3.70 17.85 -38.58
N LYS A 208 4.61 18.55 -37.90
CA LYS A 208 5.28 19.77 -38.42
C LYS A 208 6.72 19.53 -38.86
N ILE A 209 7.35 18.45 -38.42
CA ILE A 209 8.80 18.20 -38.53
C ILE A 209 9.11 17.21 -39.65
N PHE A 210 8.33 16.13 -39.76
CA PHE A 210 8.59 15.01 -40.69
C PHE A 210 7.65 14.98 -41.91
N GLY A 211 6.86 16.04 -42.12
CA GLY A 211 5.92 16.19 -43.23
C GLY A 211 4.46 15.84 -42.89
N GLU A 212 3.52 16.22 -43.76
CA GLU A 212 2.08 16.01 -43.53
C GLU A 212 1.74 14.52 -43.37
N ARG A 213 0.98 14.17 -42.32
CA ARG A 213 0.56 12.80 -41.95
C ARG A 213 1.66 11.88 -41.44
N ASN A 214 2.83 12.41 -41.10
CA ASN A 214 3.88 11.67 -40.41
C ASN A 214 3.91 12.10 -38.93
N GLY A 215 3.27 11.33 -38.06
CA GLY A 215 3.24 11.57 -36.60
C GLY A 215 4.56 11.28 -35.87
N GLY A 216 5.65 11.03 -36.61
CA GLY A 216 6.97 10.68 -36.11
C GLY A 216 7.85 10.06 -37.19
N PHE A 217 9.11 9.75 -36.83
CA PHE A 217 10.09 9.08 -37.68
C PHE A 217 10.96 8.14 -36.83
N TRP A 218 11.51 7.08 -37.44
CA TRP A 218 12.48 6.21 -36.78
C TRP A 218 13.64 5.85 -37.72
N TRP A 219 14.79 5.56 -37.13
CA TRP A 219 15.98 5.05 -37.81
C TRP A 219 16.26 3.66 -37.26
N SER A 220 16.52 2.71 -38.14
CA SER A 220 16.97 1.37 -37.76
C SER A 220 18.47 1.32 -37.56
N LEU A 221 18.91 0.64 -36.51
CA LEU A 221 20.31 0.35 -36.26
C LEU A 221 20.81 -0.83 -37.11
N ASP A 222 19.91 -1.59 -37.76
CA ASP A 222 20.25 -2.71 -38.64
C ASP A 222 20.24 -2.35 -40.14
N ASP A 223 19.77 -1.14 -40.49
CA ASP A 223 19.73 -0.65 -41.87
C ASP A 223 20.99 0.16 -42.20
N ALA A 224 21.61 -0.14 -43.34
CA ALA A 224 22.89 0.47 -43.71
C ALA A 224 22.79 1.97 -44.06
N GLU A 225 21.65 2.41 -44.62
CA GLU A 225 21.42 3.83 -44.95
C GLU A 225 21.20 4.63 -43.66
N ASP A 226 20.40 4.07 -42.74
CA ASP A 226 20.16 4.68 -41.43
C ASP A 226 21.41 4.70 -40.56
N GLN A 227 22.26 3.67 -40.59
CA GLN A 227 23.57 3.68 -39.91
C GLN A 227 24.46 4.82 -40.39
N GLU A 228 24.52 5.06 -41.70
CA GLU A 228 25.28 6.18 -42.27
C GLU A 228 24.76 7.52 -41.73
N VAL A 229 23.43 7.68 -41.70
CA VAL A 229 22.76 8.86 -41.13
C VAL A 229 23.08 9.04 -39.64
N LEU A 230 22.92 7.98 -38.84
CA LEU A 230 23.17 7.95 -37.39
C LEU A 230 24.61 8.34 -37.04
N LEU A 231 25.57 8.08 -37.93
CA LEU A 231 26.99 8.41 -37.76
C LEU A 231 27.40 9.77 -38.33
N ASN A 232 26.83 10.19 -39.47
CA ASN A 232 27.26 11.40 -40.17
C ASN A 232 26.47 12.65 -39.78
N MET A 233 25.21 12.52 -39.32
CA MET A 233 24.43 13.65 -38.79
C MET A 233 24.82 13.94 -37.34
N HIS A 234 26.07 14.39 -37.16
CA HIS A 234 26.69 14.54 -35.85
C HIS A 234 25.84 15.34 -34.86
N HIS A 235 25.32 16.49 -35.27
CA HIS A 235 24.55 17.34 -34.36
C HIS A 235 23.23 16.69 -33.93
N GLN A 236 22.51 16.04 -34.86
CA GLN A 236 21.24 15.38 -34.57
C GLN A 236 21.35 14.31 -33.48
N PHE A 237 22.41 13.50 -33.55
CA PHE A 237 22.55 12.31 -32.72
C PHE A 237 23.57 12.47 -31.58
N GLN A 238 24.35 13.57 -31.53
CA GLN A 238 25.25 13.87 -30.42
C GLN A 238 24.61 13.72 -29.04
N PRO A 239 23.35 14.16 -28.82
CA PRO A 239 22.77 14.00 -27.50
C PRO A 239 22.61 12.54 -27.07
N PHE A 240 22.28 11.63 -27.99
CA PHE A 240 22.24 10.20 -27.71
C PHE A 240 23.65 9.62 -27.55
N ARG A 241 24.64 10.06 -28.34
CA ARG A 241 26.04 9.62 -28.20
C ARG A 241 26.57 9.84 -26.80
N ASP A 242 26.32 11.04 -26.27
CA ASP A 242 26.80 11.43 -24.96
C ASP A 242 26.15 10.59 -23.86
N ILE A 243 24.83 10.39 -23.90
CA ILE A 243 24.14 9.59 -22.88
C ILE A 243 24.49 8.10 -23.02
N VAL A 244 24.56 7.54 -24.23
CA VAL A 244 25.00 6.16 -24.47
C VAL A 244 26.39 5.92 -23.87
N SER A 245 27.33 6.87 -24.03
CA SER A 245 28.67 6.75 -23.44
C SER A 245 28.69 6.68 -21.90
N ARG A 246 27.58 7.09 -21.24
CA ARG A 246 27.42 7.06 -19.79
C ARG A 246 26.75 5.80 -19.29
N VAL A 247 25.77 5.29 -20.03
CA VAL A 247 24.93 4.16 -19.59
C VAL A 247 25.34 2.82 -20.22
N CYS A 248 26.16 2.85 -21.26
CA CYS A 248 26.61 1.67 -21.99
C CYS A 248 28.13 1.68 -22.17
N GLU A 249 28.78 0.55 -21.85
CA GLU A 249 30.23 0.39 -21.97
C GLU A 249 30.72 0.40 -23.42
N HIS A 250 29.84 0.04 -24.37
CA HIS A 250 30.21 -0.23 -25.75
C HIS A 250 30.34 1.04 -26.61
N GLY A 251 29.87 2.19 -26.13
CA GLY A 251 29.92 3.46 -26.85
C GLY A 251 29.07 3.49 -28.13
N TRP A 252 28.80 4.68 -28.66
CA TRP A 252 27.85 4.85 -29.77
C TRP A 252 28.21 4.08 -31.04
N SER A 253 29.47 4.18 -31.51
CA SER A 253 29.86 3.59 -32.78
C SER A 253 29.71 2.07 -32.80
N LYS A 254 30.00 1.41 -31.68
CA LYS A 254 29.82 -0.04 -31.56
C LYS A 254 28.35 -0.43 -31.53
N VAL A 255 27.53 0.30 -30.78
CA VAL A 255 26.07 0.11 -30.71
C VAL A 255 25.43 0.19 -32.09
N VAL A 256 25.86 1.15 -32.92
CA VAL A 256 25.28 1.35 -34.26
C VAL A 256 25.85 0.38 -35.30
N MET A 257 27.17 0.18 -35.36
CA MET A 257 27.80 -0.56 -36.47
C MET A 257 27.97 -2.06 -36.20
N GLU A 258 28.37 -2.42 -34.99
CA GLU A 258 28.76 -3.79 -34.65
C GLU A 258 27.61 -4.53 -34.00
N ASP A 259 27.04 -3.96 -32.93
CA ASP A 259 25.99 -4.60 -32.15
C ASP A 259 24.64 -4.48 -32.86
N GLN A 260 24.43 -3.40 -33.63
CA GLN A 260 23.18 -3.04 -34.31
C GLN A 260 21.98 -3.05 -33.35
N HIS A 261 22.26 -2.81 -32.07
CA HIS A 261 21.35 -3.04 -30.98
C HIS A 261 21.80 -2.28 -29.73
N PHE A 262 20.85 -1.61 -29.07
CA PHE A 262 21.05 -0.97 -27.79
C PHE A 262 20.39 -1.78 -26.66
N ASN A 263 21.22 -2.33 -25.77
CA ASN A 263 20.81 -3.09 -24.59
C ASN A 263 20.35 -2.14 -23.47
N GLY A 264 19.15 -1.59 -23.64
CA GLY A 264 18.51 -0.67 -22.71
C GLY A 264 17.47 0.18 -23.42
N THR A 265 16.94 1.17 -22.71
CA THR A 265 16.01 2.16 -23.27
C THR A 265 16.39 3.54 -22.78
N ILE A 266 16.61 4.48 -23.71
CA ILE A 266 16.79 5.90 -23.43
C ILE A 266 15.60 6.66 -23.99
N PHE A 267 14.92 7.42 -23.12
CA PHE A 267 14.03 8.49 -23.52
C PHE A 267 14.75 9.83 -23.42
N ARG A 268 14.59 10.69 -24.44
CA ARG A 268 15.03 12.09 -24.42
C ARG A 268 13.79 12.98 -24.55
N PHE A 269 13.64 13.91 -23.62
CA PHE A 269 12.57 14.89 -23.58
C PHE A 269 13.18 16.30 -23.65
N PRO A 270 13.41 16.87 -24.85
CA PRO A 270 13.87 18.24 -25.00
C PRO A 270 12.90 19.21 -24.33
N LEU A 271 13.40 20.09 -23.47
CA LEU A 271 12.55 20.98 -22.67
C LEU A 271 11.85 22.00 -23.59
N ARG A 272 10.54 22.20 -23.37
CA ARG A 272 9.75 23.16 -24.15
C ARG A 272 10.18 24.60 -23.84
N ASN A 273 10.77 25.25 -24.84
CA ASN A 273 11.20 26.65 -24.77
C ASN A 273 10.22 27.64 -25.44
N GLU A 274 9.25 27.16 -26.21
CA GLU A 274 8.20 27.96 -26.86
C GLU A 274 6.84 27.26 -26.74
N ALA A 275 5.75 28.03 -26.67
CA ALA A 275 4.40 27.45 -26.59
C ALA A 275 4.05 26.68 -27.87
N SER A 276 3.39 25.54 -27.72
CA SER A 276 3.00 24.66 -28.82
C SER A 276 1.49 24.47 -28.89
N GLU A 277 1.01 23.76 -29.92
CA GLU A 277 -0.40 23.35 -29.96
C GLU A 277 -0.74 22.29 -28.92
N ILE A 278 0.24 21.67 -28.26
CA ILE A 278 0.03 20.65 -27.22
C ILE A 278 -0.11 21.32 -25.86
N SER A 279 0.78 22.26 -25.53
CA SER A 279 0.83 22.90 -24.22
C SER A 279 1.52 24.27 -24.28
N ASP A 280 1.06 25.21 -23.46
CA ASP A 280 1.69 26.49 -23.18
C ASP A 280 2.63 26.44 -21.95
N ASN A 281 2.75 25.28 -21.31
CA ASN A 281 3.67 25.04 -20.20
C ASN A 281 5.12 25.00 -20.71
N LEU A 282 5.83 26.11 -20.58
CA LEU A 282 7.28 26.18 -20.79
C LEU A 282 8.00 25.44 -19.67
N TYR A 283 9.07 24.72 -20.00
CA TYR A 283 9.83 23.92 -19.05
C TYR A 283 11.28 24.40 -19.01
N ASP A 284 11.72 24.86 -17.85
CA ASP A 284 13.09 25.32 -17.60
C ASP A 284 13.81 24.40 -16.60
N SER A 285 15.07 24.73 -16.33
CA SER A 285 15.92 24.01 -15.37
C SER A 285 15.28 23.94 -13.98
N ASP A 286 14.70 25.05 -13.50
CA ASP A 286 14.04 25.14 -12.19
C ASP A 286 12.86 24.17 -12.07
N LYS A 287 12.01 24.07 -13.11
CA LYS A 287 10.90 23.09 -13.13
C LYS A 287 11.38 21.63 -13.13
N VAL A 288 12.52 21.33 -13.75
CA VAL A 288 13.10 19.97 -13.67
C VAL A 288 13.61 19.68 -12.26
N VAL A 289 14.20 20.69 -11.59
CA VAL A 289 14.60 20.59 -10.18
C VAL A 289 13.38 20.37 -9.28
N GLU A 290 12.30 21.12 -9.45
CA GLU A 290 11.04 20.93 -8.72
C GLU A 290 10.45 19.52 -8.95
N LEU A 291 10.51 19.03 -10.18
CA LEU A 291 10.10 17.67 -10.52
C LEU A 291 10.93 16.63 -9.74
N PHE A 292 12.25 16.80 -9.67
CA PHE A 292 13.14 15.92 -8.91
C PHE A 292 12.88 16.01 -7.41
N ASP A 293 12.78 17.21 -6.84
CA ASP A 293 12.53 17.42 -5.42
C ASP A 293 11.18 16.80 -5.00
N SER A 294 10.16 16.88 -5.86
CA SER A 294 8.86 16.22 -5.62
C SER A 294 8.95 14.69 -5.57
N PHE A 295 9.87 14.08 -6.33
CA PHE A 295 10.13 12.63 -6.26
C PHE A 295 11.01 12.27 -5.06
N ILE A 296 12.03 13.08 -4.76
CA ILE A 296 12.93 12.90 -3.61
C ILE A 296 12.12 12.77 -2.32
N ALA A 297 11.09 13.60 -2.13
CA ALA A 297 10.19 13.55 -0.98
C ALA A 297 9.51 12.17 -0.75
N ASP A 298 9.38 11.35 -1.80
CA ASP A 298 8.75 10.04 -1.77
C ASP A 298 9.73 8.87 -1.97
N ALA A 299 11.02 9.14 -2.16
CA ALA A 299 11.96 8.18 -2.72
C ALA A 299 12.17 6.94 -1.83
N ASP A 300 12.16 7.11 -0.51
CA ASP A 300 12.20 6.04 0.50
C ASP A 300 11.09 4.98 0.34
N LEU A 301 9.97 5.36 -0.29
CA LEU A 301 8.78 4.53 -0.47
C LEU A 301 8.60 4.09 -1.93
N SER A 302 9.24 4.76 -2.88
CA SER A 302 9.12 4.49 -4.31
C SER A 302 9.56 3.08 -4.71
N LEU A 303 10.62 2.54 -4.09
CA LEU A 303 11.07 1.18 -4.41
C LEU A 303 10.38 0.08 -3.59
N LEU A 304 9.50 0.42 -2.65
CA LEU A 304 9.00 -0.52 -1.65
C LEU A 304 8.21 -1.68 -2.26
N PHE A 305 7.28 -1.37 -3.17
CA PHE A 305 6.35 -2.35 -3.77
C PHE A 305 6.62 -2.65 -5.25
N LEU A 306 7.70 -2.08 -5.83
CA LEU A 306 8.15 -2.46 -7.17
C LEU A 306 8.67 -3.89 -7.19
N LYS A 307 8.44 -4.58 -8.32
CA LYS A 307 8.73 -6.01 -8.48
C LYS A 307 10.15 -6.25 -8.99
N ASN A 308 10.62 -5.44 -9.93
CA ASN A 308 11.85 -5.64 -10.69
C ASN A 308 12.85 -4.49 -10.48
N VAL A 309 12.38 -3.24 -10.47
CA VAL A 309 13.25 -2.07 -10.30
C VAL A 309 13.79 -2.05 -8.87
N THR A 310 15.11 -2.09 -8.75
CA THR A 310 15.84 -2.11 -7.49
C THR A 310 16.72 -0.89 -7.27
N SER A 311 16.89 -0.03 -8.29
CA SER A 311 17.68 1.19 -8.18
C SER A 311 17.08 2.31 -9.02
N VAL A 312 16.94 3.48 -8.42
CA VAL A 312 16.58 4.74 -9.12
C VAL A 312 17.61 5.80 -8.75
N SER A 313 18.20 6.46 -9.74
CA SER A 313 19.11 7.59 -9.51
C SER A 313 18.71 8.83 -10.28
N LEU A 314 18.89 9.99 -9.65
CA LEU A 314 18.69 11.31 -10.23
C LEU A 314 20.05 11.97 -10.46
N LEU A 315 20.37 12.27 -11.71
CA LEU A 315 21.62 12.86 -12.14
C LEU A 315 21.38 14.25 -12.74
N HIS A 316 22.36 15.13 -12.60
CA HIS A 316 22.38 16.45 -13.21
C HIS A 316 23.68 16.61 -13.99
N ILE A 317 23.58 17.06 -15.24
CA ILE A 317 24.68 17.41 -16.11
C ILE A 317 24.59 18.91 -16.38
N SER A 318 25.59 19.67 -15.92
CA SER A 318 25.68 21.11 -16.15
C SER A 318 26.06 21.43 -17.60
N GLU A 319 25.93 22.69 -17.98
CA GLU A 319 26.25 23.19 -19.32
C GLU A 319 27.68 22.84 -19.79
N ASP A 320 28.65 22.74 -18.87
CA ASP A 320 30.04 22.36 -19.12
C ASP A 320 30.28 20.83 -19.18
N GLY A 321 29.24 20.04 -18.93
CA GLY A 321 29.28 18.57 -18.93
C GLY A 321 29.72 17.95 -17.60
N ALA A 322 29.88 18.71 -16.52
CA ALA A 322 30.12 18.14 -15.20
C ALA A 322 28.88 17.39 -14.70
N VAL A 323 29.10 16.23 -14.06
CA VAL A 323 28.02 15.32 -13.65
C VAL A 323 27.93 15.28 -12.13
N ASN A 324 26.73 15.54 -11.61
CA ASN A 324 26.42 15.50 -10.19
C ASN A 324 25.28 14.53 -9.91
N THR A 325 25.44 13.67 -8.91
CA THR A 325 24.36 12.79 -8.43
C THR A 325 23.55 13.55 -7.38
N ARG A 326 22.25 13.76 -7.63
CA ARG A 326 21.34 14.39 -6.67
C ARG A 326 20.76 13.39 -5.68
N LEU A 327 20.40 12.21 -6.16
CA LEU A 327 19.82 11.14 -5.34
C LEU A 327 20.18 9.78 -5.94
N GLU A 328 20.47 8.82 -5.08
CA GLU A 328 20.48 7.40 -5.41
C GLU A 328 19.68 6.65 -4.34
N VAL A 329 18.65 5.92 -4.77
CA VAL A 329 17.89 5.02 -3.90
C VAL A 329 18.01 3.60 -4.42
N LYS A 330 18.34 2.69 -3.52
CA LYS A 330 18.51 1.27 -3.80
C LYS A 330 17.61 0.43 -2.89
N SER A 331 17.15 -0.69 -3.41
CA SER A 331 16.46 -1.72 -2.65
C SER A 331 17.19 -3.04 -2.75
N SER A 332 17.34 -3.73 -1.62
CA SER A 332 17.83 -5.10 -1.55
C SER A 332 16.82 -5.97 -0.82
N VAL A 333 16.76 -7.26 -1.18
CA VAL A 333 15.93 -8.25 -0.50
C VAL A 333 16.86 -9.16 0.29
N HIS A 334 16.59 -9.33 1.59
CA HIS A 334 17.32 -10.29 2.41
C HIS A 334 16.65 -11.68 2.30
N THR A 335 17.48 -12.71 2.15
CA THR A 335 17.04 -14.11 2.16
C THR A 335 16.78 -14.64 3.58
N ASP A 336 17.31 -13.97 4.60
CA ASP A 336 17.07 -14.34 5.99
C ASP A 336 15.64 -14.01 6.40
N GLY A 337 14.92 -14.97 6.98
CA GLY A 337 13.55 -14.77 7.46
C GLY A 337 12.49 -14.73 6.36
N VAL A 338 12.78 -15.26 5.17
CA VAL A 338 11.73 -15.54 4.17
C VAL A 338 10.82 -16.64 4.71
N LEU A 339 9.53 -16.35 4.75
CA LEU A 339 8.50 -17.29 5.18
C LEU A 339 7.58 -17.58 3.98
N GLU A 340 7.74 -18.81 3.50
CA GLU A 340 7.04 -19.35 2.32
C GLU A 340 5.54 -19.59 2.58
N PRO A 341 4.74 -19.76 1.52
CA PRO A 341 3.31 -20.05 1.62
C PRO A 341 3.02 -21.36 2.36
N GLU A 342 1.95 -21.38 3.16
CA GLU A 342 1.38 -22.63 3.68
C GLU A 342 0.44 -23.24 2.63
N GLU A 343 0.69 -24.49 2.21
CA GLU A 343 -0.02 -25.14 1.08
C GLU A 343 -1.56 -25.17 1.28
N GLU A 344 -2.03 -25.35 2.51
CA GLU A 344 -3.46 -25.49 2.88
C GLU A 344 -4.21 -24.15 3.08
N SER A 345 -3.57 -23.01 2.84
CA SER A 345 -4.20 -21.70 3.04
C SER A 345 -5.04 -21.25 1.82
N VAL A 346 -6.07 -20.43 2.08
CA VAL A 346 -6.93 -19.82 1.04
C VAL A 346 -6.22 -18.74 0.21
N THR A 347 -5.03 -18.33 0.64
CA THR A 347 -4.23 -17.28 -0.01
C THR A 347 -2.81 -17.77 -0.23
N GLU A 348 -2.19 -17.41 -1.34
CA GLU A 348 -0.74 -17.52 -1.50
C GLU A 348 -0.08 -16.31 -0.88
N GLY A 349 0.75 -16.51 0.14
CA GLY A 349 1.40 -15.42 0.83
C GLY A 349 2.88 -15.64 1.05
N LEU A 350 3.67 -14.58 0.86
CA LEU A 350 5.11 -14.54 1.06
C LEU A 350 5.48 -13.36 1.95
N THR A 351 6.23 -13.63 3.02
CA THR A 351 6.79 -12.57 3.88
C THR A 351 8.31 -12.56 3.79
N ARG A 352 8.91 -11.37 3.62
CA ARG A 352 10.36 -11.18 3.49
C ARG A 352 10.81 -9.82 4.00
N PHE A 353 12.11 -9.67 4.24
CA PHE A 353 12.70 -8.37 4.52
C PHE A 353 13.16 -7.67 3.24
N LYS A 354 12.82 -6.39 3.13
CA LYS A 354 13.32 -5.49 2.09
C LYS A 354 14.02 -4.31 2.75
N VAL A 355 15.20 -3.97 2.29
CA VAL A 355 15.98 -2.83 2.79
C VAL A 355 16.01 -1.76 1.72
N ILE A 356 15.66 -0.54 2.10
CA ILE A 356 15.77 0.64 1.24
C ILE A 356 16.89 1.52 1.79
N THR A 357 17.82 1.90 0.93
CA THR A 357 18.94 2.78 1.24
C THR A 357 18.85 4.03 0.37
N SER A 358 18.87 5.21 0.99
CA SER A 358 18.89 6.50 0.32
C SER A 358 20.23 7.20 0.54
N SER A 359 20.81 7.77 -0.52
CA SER A 359 22.06 8.54 -0.45
C SER A 359 21.93 9.88 0.26
N GLU A 360 20.73 10.46 0.31
CA GLU A 360 20.49 11.80 0.89
C GLU A 360 20.75 11.81 2.41
N ASP A 361 20.17 10.86 3.13
CA ASP A 361 20.27 10.77 4.59
C ASP A 361 21.26 9.70 5.09
N GLN A 362 21.91 8.96 4.16
CA GLN A 362 22.61 7.69 4.45
C GLN A 362 21.78 6.72 5.31
N LYS A 363 20.46 6.82 5.17
CA LYS A 363 19.51 6.11 6.01
C LYS A 363 19.18 4.77 5.37
N GLU A 364 19.37 3.73 6.15
CA GLU A 364 18.91 2.40 5.82
C GLU A 364 17.60 2.12 6.57
N THR A 365 16.54 1.78 5.83
CA THR A 365 15.27 1.36 6.41
C THR A 365 15.00 -0.10 6.06
N LYS A 366 14.90 -0.94 7.09
CA LYS A 366 14.46 -2.33 6.95
C LYS A 366 12.94 -2.42 7.04
N TRP A 367 12.33 -3.13 6.11
CA TRP A 367 10.89 -3.32 5.99
C TRP A 367 10.55 -4.81 6.05
N LEU A 368 9.54 -5.17 6.82
CA LEU A 368 8.87 -6.47 6.74
C LEU A 368 7.75 -6.34 5.70
N LEU A 369 7.94 -6.99 4.55
CA LEU A 369 7.01 -6.96 3.42
C LEU A 369 6.28 -8.29 3.34
N THR A 370 4.95 -8.25 3.44
CA THR A 370 4.07 -9.40 3.25
C THR A 370 3.22 -9.18 2.01
N THR A 371 3.36 -10.05 1.02
CA THR A 371 2.49 -10.15 -0.15
C THR A 371 1.48 -11.24 0.09
N CYS A 372 0.20 -10.98 -0.21
CA CYS A 372 -0.89 -11.95 -0.06
C CYS A 372 -1.83 -11.87 -1.26
N THR A 373 -1.99 -12.98 -1.96
CA THR A 373 -2.84 -13.13 -3.14
C THR A 373 -3.93 -14.15 -2.87
N MET A 374 -5.19 -13.82 -3.15
CA MET A 374 -6.29 -14.77 -3.04
C MET A 374 -6.19 -15.84 -4.13
N LYS A 375 -6.33 -17.12 -3.77
CA LYS A 375 -6.35 -18.23 -4.75
C LYS A 375 -7.66 -18.20 -5.55
N GLU A 376 -7.58 -18.56 -6.83
CA GLU A 376 -8.76 -18.69 -7.70
C GLU A 376 -9.72 -19.78 -7.14
N GLY A 377 -11.02 -19.50 -7.18
CA GLY A 377 -12.07 -20.41 -6.69
C GLY A 377 -12.47 -20.21 -5.22
N VAL A 378 -11.73 -19.39 -4.46
CA VAL A 378 -12.08 -19.07 -3.06
C VAL A 378 -13.20 -18.02 -2.99
N ALA A 379 -13.20 -17.06 -3.90
CA ALA A 379 -14.16 -15.95 -3.94
C ALA A 379 -14.61 -15.69 -5.39
N GLU A 380 -15.66 -16.38 -5.82
CA GLU A 380 -16.13 -16.37 -7.22
C GLU A 380 -16.42 -14.95 -7.77
N ASP A 381 -16.96 -14.07 -6.95
CA ASP A 381 -17.21 -12.67 -7.29
C ASP A 381 -15.93 -11.87 -7.54
N LEU A 382 -14.87 -12.13 -6.76
CA LEU A 382 -13.55 -11.54 -6.94
C LEU A 382 -12.84 -12.11 -8.17
N ASP A 383 -13.03 -13.41 -8.45
CA ASP A 383 -12.49 -14.06 -9.66
C ASP A 383 -13.11 -13.50 -10.94
N LEU A 384 -14.43 -13.23 -10.93
CA LEU A 384 -15.13 -12.57 -12.04
C LEU A 384 -14.55 -11.18 -12.31
N LEU A 385 -14.30 -10.38 -11.27
CA LEU A 385 -13.68 -9.06 -11.42
C LEU A 385 -12.22 -9.14 -11.85
N THR A 386 -11.45 -10.10 -11.32
CA THR A 386 -10.07 -10.41 -11.75
C THR A 386 -10.01 -10.63 -13.26
N LYS A 387 -10.90 -11.47 -13.81
CA LYS A 387 -10.96 -11.77 -15.25
C LYS A 387 -11.38 -10.55 -16.07
N LYS A 388 -12.29 -9.73 -15.57
CA LYS A 388 -12.82 -8.56 -16.28
C LYS A 388 -11.83 -7.39 -16.29
N LEU A 389 -11.26 -7.08 -15.13
CA LEU A 389 -10.34 -5.96 -14.92
C LEU A 389 -8.87 -6.32 -15.19
N SER A 390 -8.56 -7.61 -15.35
CA SER A 390 -7.20 -8.14 -15.45
C SER A 390 -6.33 -7.71 -14.27
N PHE A 391 -6.93 -7.63 -13.07
CA PHE A 391 -6.25 -7.25 -11.83
C PHE A 391 -5.97 -8.48 -10.99
N LEU A 392 -4.80 -8.55 -10.35
CA LEU A 392 -4.51 -9.63 -9.41
C LEU A 392 -5.14 -9.33 -8.04
N PRO A 393 -5.83 -10.29 -7.41
CA PRO A 393 -6.46 -10.12 -6.10
C PRO A 393 -5.41 -10.18 -4.98
N GLN A 394 -4.48 -9.24 -5.02
CA GLN A 394 -3.29 -9.17 -4.18
C GLN A 394 -3.30 -7.90 -3.33
N VAL A 395 -2.92 -8.06 -2.06
CA VAL A 395 -2.63 -6.97 -1.12
C VAL A 395 -1.22 -7.19 -0.57
N ASP A 396 -0.40 -6.15 -0.63
CA ASP A 396 0.91 -6.12 0.01
C ASP A 396 0.90 -5.15 1.19
N LEU A 397 1.52 -5.58 2.28
CA LEU A 397 1.68 -4.80 3.50
C LEU A 397 3.18 -4.61 3.78
N ALA A 398 3.59 -3.39 4.06
CA ALA A 398 4.97 -3.09 4.45
C ALA A 398 5.01 -2.44 5.83
N PHE A 399 5.71 -3.09 6.75
CA PHE A 399 5.93 -2.61 8.11
C PHE A 399 7.40 -2.18 8.31
N PRO A 400 7.67 -0.93 8.70
CA PRO A 400 9.03 -0.50 8.98
C PRO A 400 9.55 -1.16 10.27
N CYS A 401 10.61 -1.95 10.14
CA CYS A 401 11.29 -2.56 11.28
C CYS A 401 12.24 -1.54 11.94
N GLY A 402 12.29 -1.53 13.27
CA GLY A 402 13.18 -0.65 14.04
C GLY A 402 12.41 0.23 15.02
N GLU A 403 12.87 1.48 15.20
CA GLU A 403 12.22 2.44 16.09
C GLU A 403 10.77 2.73 15.69
N LYS A 404 9.98 3.15 16.69
CA LYS A 404 8.55 3.38 16.55
C LYS A 404 8.30 4.57 15.61
N ARG A 405 8.04 4.30 14.33
CA ARG A 405 7.62 5.32 13.38
C ARG A 405 6.18 5.75 13.63
N ASP A 406 5.90 7.01 13.35
CA ASP A 406 4.57 7.58 13.46
C ASP A 406 3.61 6.93 12.43
N CYS A 407 2.57 6.27 12.94
CA CYS A 407 1.53 5.64 12.11
C CYS A 407 0.72 6.67 11.31
N SER A 408 0.81 7.97 11.64
CA SER A 408 0.24 9.07 10.85
C SER A 408 0.85 9.20 9.44
N GLN A 409 2.03 8.62 9.23
CA GLN A 409 2.76 8.67 7.96
C GLN A 409 2.40 7.51 7.01
N SER A 410 1.65 6.50 7.48
CA SER A 410 1.25 5.40 6.61
C SER A 410 0.33 5.87 5.51
N ARG A 411 0.55 5.36 4.30
CA ARG A 411 -0.23 5.72 3.13
C ARG A 411 -0.48 4.54 2.21
N LEU A 412 -1.44 4.75 1.33
CA LEU A 412 -1.74 3.87 0.21
C LEU A 412 -0.71 3.99 -0.91
N SER A 413 -0.45 2.86 -1.54
CA SER A 413 0.33 2.74 -2.77
C SER A 413 -0.45 1.97 -3.81
N CYS A 414 -0.22 2.29 -5.08
CA CYS A 414 -0.56 1.43 -6.21
C CYS A 414 0.76 1.25 -6.98
N PHE A 415 1.56 0.30 -6.49
CA PHE A 415 2.99 0.02 -6.76
C PHE A 415 3.95 1.14 -6.37
N LEU A 416 3.59 2.37 -6.69
CA LEU A 416 4.25 3.58 -6.22
C LEU A 416 3.35 4.30 -5.21
N PRO A 417 3.95 5.09 -4.30
CA PRO A 417 3.19 5.80 -3.29
C PRO A 417 2.21 6.80 -3.92
N LEU A 418 0.94 6.74 -3.49
CA LEU A 418 -0.05 7.76 -3.82
C LEU A 418 0.30 9.10 -3.14
N PRO A 419 -0.24 10.24 -3.63
CA PRO A 419 0.04 11.55 -3.05
C PRO A 419 -0.15 11.58 -1.53
N ASN A 420 0.76 12.23 -0.82
CA ASN A 420 0.72 12.35 0.64
C ASN A 420 -0.36 13.37 1.08
N ASN A 421 -1.62 12.94 1.03
CA ASN A 421 -2.78 13.71 1.48
C ASN A 421 -3.61 12.90 2.47
N GLU A 422 -4.51 13.57 3.20
CA GLU A 422 -5.29 12.93 4.28
C GLU A 422 -6.16 11.77 3.82
N SER A 423 -6.65 11.80 2.57
CA SER A 423 -7.44 10.71 1.98
C SER A 423 -6.63 9.44 1.74
N ASN A 424 -5.33 9.55 1.47
CA ASN A 424 -4.46 8.40 1.22
C ASN A 424 -3.79 7.88 2.49
N LYS A 425 -3.84 8.62 3.60
CA LYS A 425 -3.32 8.17 4.90
C LYS A 425 -4.27 7.19 5.58
N THR A 426 -3.77 6.02 5.94
CA THR A 426 -4.60 4.95 6.54
C THR A 426 -4.66 5.03 8.06
N GLY A 427 -3.59 5.55 8.70
CA GLY A 427 -3.44 5.52 10.16
C GLY A 427 -3.04 4.14 10.71
N LEU A 428 -2.79 3.17 9.83
CA LEU A 428 -2.30 1.85 10.19
C LEU A 428 -0.78 1.91 10.46
N PRO A 429 -0.21 0.96 11.21
CA PRO A 429 1.25 0.84 11.35
C PRO A 429 1.95 0.30 10.10
N VAL A 430 1.20 0.00 9.03
CA VAL A 430 1.70 -0.56 7.77
C VAL A 430 1.30 0.31 6.58
N TYR A 431 2.15 0.32 5.55
CA TYR A 431 1.82 0.84 4.23
C TYR A 431 1.07 -0.25 3.46
N VAL A 432 0.03 0.16 2.73
CA VAL A 432 -0.87 -0.77 2.04
C VAL A 432 -0.76 -0.55 0.55
N ASN A 433 -0.41 -1.61 -0.17
CA ASN A 433 -0.33 -1.64 -1.63
C ASN A 433 -1.30 -2.66 -2.21
N ALA A 434 -1.91 -2.33 -3.33
CA ALA A 434 -2.72 -3.28 -4.09
C ALA A 434 -2.94 -2.78 -5.53
N PHE A 435 -3.53 -3.63 -6.38
CA PHE A 435 -4.04 -3.24 -7.70
C PHE A 435 -5.29 -2.35 -7.56
N PHE A 436 -5.15 -1.15 -7.01
CA PHE A 436 -6.29 -0.28 -6.76
C PHE A 436 -6.86 0.31 -8.05
N GLY A 437 -8.19 0.30 -8.15
CA GLY A 437 -8.93 1.16 -9.07
C GLY A 437 -8.79 2.61 -8.64
N LEU A 438 -8.14 3.43 -9.47
CA LEU A 438 -7.91 4.85 -9.18
C LEU A 438 -8.92 5.75 -9.88
N THR A 439 -9.08 6.95 -9.35
CA THR A 439 -9.71 8.10 -10.02
C THR A 439 -8.95 8.49 -11.28
N ASP A 440 -9.60 9.21 -12.21
CA ASP A 440 -9.01 9.54 -13.51
C ASP A 440 -7.66 10.27 -13.39
N ASN A 441 -7.51 11.18 -12.43
CA ASN A 441 -6.25 11.88 -12.15
C ASN A 441 -5.21 11.02 -11.40
N ARG A 442 -5.51 9.75 -11.12
CA ARG A 442 -4.66 8.77 -10.41
C ARG A 442 -4.19 9.21 -9.02
N ARG A 443 -4.90 10.14 -8.36
CA ARG A 443 -4.51 10.67 -7.03
C ARG A 443 -5.21 9.99 -5.86
N HIS A 444 -6.35 9.36 -6.10
CA HIS A 444 -7.16 8.71 -5.06
C HIS A 444 -7.69 7.36 -5.53
N ILE A 445 -7.86 6.44 -4.59
CA ILE A 445 -8.58 5.18 -4.82
C ILE A 445 -10.09 5.44 -4.93
N LYS A 446 -10.77 4.69 -5.78
CA LYS A 446 -12.23 4.73 -5.91
C LYS A 446 -12.89 3.94 -4.80
N TRP A 447 -13.97 4.47 -4.25
CA TRP A 447 -14.82 3.77 -3.30
C TRP A 447 -16.25 3.73 -3.83
N GLN A 448 -17.04 2.75 -3.41
CA GLN A 448 -18.46 2.75 -3.77
C GLN A 448 -19.17 3.92 -3.09
N GLU A 449 -19.90 4.67 -3.91
CA GLU A 449 -20.82 5.73 -3.51
C GLU A 449 -22.23 5.39 -3.99
N GLU A 450 -23.23 6.09 -3.47
CA GLU A 450 -24.64 5.73 -3.66
C GLU A 450 -25.08 5.72 -5.14
N ASP A 451 -24.50 6.61 -5.94
CA ASP A 451 -24.70 6.79 -7.39
C ASP A 451 -23.73 5.97 -8.25
N GLN A 452 -22.66 5.41 -7.67
CA GLN A 452 -21.59 4.68 -8.38
C GLN A 452 -21.55 3.17 -8.09
N ARG A 453 -22.68 2.57 -7.68
CA ARG A 453 -22.77 1.15 -7.31
C ARG A 453 -22.32 0.15 -8.39
N HIS A 454 -22.28 0.58 -9.65
CA HIS A 454 -21.86 -0.24 -10.80
C HIS A 454 -20.43 0.05 -11.27
N ASP A 455 -19.68 0.95 -10.61
CA ASP A 455 -18.27 1.14 -10.93
C ASP A 455 -17.48 -0.10 -10.48
N GLU A 456 -17.03 -0.88 -11.47
CA GLU A 456 -16.29 -2.12 -11.26
C GLU A 456 -14.97 -1.92 -10.53
N HIS A 457 -14.29 -0.78 -10.74
CA HIS A 457 -13.06 -0.44 -10.04
C HIS A 457 -13.32 -0.11 -8.57
N ALA A 458 -14.44 0.56 -8.27
CA ALA A 458 -14.85 0.83 -6.89
C ALA A 458 -15.28 -0.47 -6.17
N LEU A 459 -16.07 -1.32 -6.84
CA LEU A 459 -16.46 -2.64 -6.32
C LEU A 459 -15.22 -3.52 -6.07
N TRP A 460 -14.28 -3.53 -7.00
CA TRP A 460 -13.01 -4.24 -6.86
C TRP A 460 -12.27 -3.83 -5.59
N ASN A 461 -12.06 -2.52 -5.38
CA ASN A 461 -11.38 -2.02 -4.18
C ASN A 461 -12.09 -2.46 -2.90
N GLU A 462 -13.43 -2.40 -2.88
CA GLU A 462 -14.20 -2.83 -1.71
C GLU A 462 -14.07 -4.34 -1.43
N MET A 463 -14.14 -5.17 -2.47
CA MET A 463 -13.97 -6.63 -2.33
C MET A 463 -12.54 -6.98 -1.89
N LEU A 464 -11.54 -6.32 -2.46
CA LEU A 464 -10.14 -6.51 -2.13
C LEU A 464 -9.88 -6.21 -0.64
N MET A 465 -10.41 -5.10 -0.15
CA MET A 465 -10.27 -4.69 1.25
C MET A 465 -11.09 -5.54 2.22
N LYS A 466 -12.24 -6.08 1.82
CA LYS A 466 -13.05 -6.95 2.69
C LYS A 466 -12.55 -8.39 2.73
N LYS A 467 -11.99 -8.91 1.64
CA LYS A 467 -11.67 -10.34 1.49
C LYS A 467 -10.18 -10.66 1.59
N VAL A 468 -9.31 -9.83 0.99
CA VAL A 468 -7.88 -10.11 0.89
C VAL A 468 -7.09 -9.41 1.99
N PHE A 469 -7.39 -8.13 2.25
CA PHE A 469 -6.68 -7.35 3.26
C PHE A 469 -6.68 -7.99 4.67
N PRO A 470 -7.79 -8.56 5.21
CA PRO A 470 -7.74 -9.22 6.51
C PRO A 470 -6.81 -10.42 6.55
N GLN A 471 -6.76 -11.20 5.46
CA GLN A 471 -5.85 -12.35 5.35
C GLN A 471 -4.39 -11.90 5.31
N ALA A 472 -4.09 -10.86 4.53
CA ALA A 472 -2.76 -10.26 4.46
C ALA A 472 -2.29 -9.77 5.85
N TYR A 473 -3.19 -9.11 6.59
CA TYR A 473 -2.88 -8.54 7.90
C TYR A 473 -2.68 -9.61 8.98
N ILE A 474 -3.51 -10.66 8.98
CA ILE A 474 -3.31 -11.80 9.88
C ILE A 474 -1.98 -12.48 9.57
N LYS A 475 -1.67 -12.67 8.29
CA LYS A 475 -0.42 -13.31 7.87
C LYS A 475 0.81 -12.52 8.34
N ILE A 476 0.88 -11.20 8.15
CA ILE A 476 2.04 -10.41 8.61
C ILE A 476 2.21 -10.47 10.13
N ILE A 477 1.11 -10.53 10.91
CA ILE A 477 1.17 -10.71 12.38
C ILE A 477 1.71 -12.11 12.73
N GLN A 478 1.19 -13.17 12.11
CA GLN A 478 1.63 -14.55 12.35
C GLN A 478 3.09 -14.78 11.94
N ASP A 479 3.50 -14.24 10.80
CA ASP A 479 4.87 -14.33 10.32
C ASP A 479 5.82 -13.51 11.21
N ALA A 480 5.41 -12.33 11.70
CA ALA A 480 6.18 -11.59 12.69
C ALA A 480 6.35 -12.36 14.02
N ILE A 481 5.33 -13.11 14.46
CA ILE A 481 5.41 -13.99 15.64
C ILE A 481 6.44 -15.10 15.40
N LYS A 482 6.39 -15.79 14.25
CA LYS A 482 7.38 -16.83 13.87
C LYS A 482 8.80 -16.25 13.86
N LEU A 483 8.98 -15.04 13.31
CA LEU A 483 10.26 -14.34 13.32
C LEU A 483 10.72 -13.95 14.73
N ALA A 484 9.80 -13.59 15.63
CA ALA A 484 10.13 -13.29 17.02
C ALA A 484 10.50 -14.54 17.84
N GLN A 485 9.81 -15.66 17.61
CA GLN A 485 10.17 -16.97 18.16
C GLN A 485 11.61 -17.36 17.78
N ASN A 486 12.00 -17.07 16.54
CA ASN A 486 13.35 -17.32 16.01
C ASN A 486 14.38 -16.21 16.32
N SER A 487 14.02 -15.20 17.14
CA SER A 487 14.90 -14.08 17.51
C SER A 487 15.36 -13.18 16.35
N ILE A 488 14.66 -13.21 15.22
CA ILE A 488 14.93 -12.36 14.04
C ILE A 488 14.29 -10.98 14.21
N LEU A 489 13.12 -10.92 14.87
CA LEU A 489 12.43 -9.68 15.25
C LEU A 489 12.23 -9.59 16.76
N PRO A 490 12.29 -8.40 17.36
CA PRO A 490 11.89 -8.24 18.76
C PRO A 490 10.38 -8.35 18.90
N VAL A 491 9.92 -8.86 20.05
CA VAL A 491 8.47 -9.02 20.36
C VAL A 491 7.75 -7.66 20.35
N SER A 492 8.45 -6.58 20.67
CA SER A 492 7.91 -5.22 20.54
C SER A 492 7.48 -4.89 19.12
N SER A 493 8.18 -5.37 18.09
CA SER A 493 7.79 -5.21 16.68
C SER A 493 6.48 -5.93 16.37
N VAL A 494 6.27 -7.12 16.94
CA VAL A 494 5.01 -7.88 16.78
C VAL A 494 3.83 -7.06 17.32
N TYR A 495 3.99 -6.42 18.47
CA TYR A 495 2.91 -5.59 19.03
C TYR A 495 2.78 -4.23 18.35
N ASN A 496 3.85 -3.67 17.80
CA ASN A 496 3.79 -2.44 17.01
C ASN A 496 3.09 -2.63 15.66
N LEU A 497 2.98 -3.87 15.16
CA LEU A 497 2.19 -4.21 13.97
C LEU A 497 0.66 -4.15 14.21
N TRP A 498 0.22 -4.25 15.47
CA TRP A 498 -1.21 -4.21 15.79
C TRP A 498 -1.76 -2.80 15.56
N PRO A 499 -2.84 -2.65 14.78
CA PRO A 499 -3.52 -1.38 14.63
C PRO A 499 -3.97 -0.79 15.98
N ASP A 500 -3.72 0.50 16.19
CA ASP A 500 -4.24 1.22 17.35
C ASP A 500 -5.63 1.80 17.01
N LEU A 501 -6.69 1.18 17.53
CA LEU A 501 -8.08 1.60 17.31
C LEU A 501 -8.31 3.08 17.65
N THR A 502 -7.59 3.64 18.62
CA THR A 502 -7.74 5.05 19.00
C THR A 502 -7.16 6.03 18.00
N GLN A 503 -6.17 5.62 17.19
CA GLN A 503 -5.62 6.46 16.12
C GLN A 503 -6.52 6.45 14.88
N ILE A 504 -7.29 5.37 14.68
CA ILE A 504 -8.06 5.12 13.47
C ILE A 504 -9.55 5.46 13.67
N GLN A 505 -10.01 5.73 14.90
CA GLN A 505 -11.41 6.02 15.23
C GLN A 505 -12.07 7.11 14.36
N HIS A 506 -11.29 8.08 13.86
CA HIS A 506 -11.78 9.17 13.00
C HIS A 506 -11.83 8.80 11.49
N LYS A 507 -11.35 7.61 11.12
CA LYS A 507 -11.32 7.09 9.75
C LYS A 507 -12.25 5.87 9.66
N GLU A 508 -13.56 6.11 9.59
CA GLU A 508 -14.62 5.09 9.72
C GLU A 508 -14.37 3.80 8.91
N LYS A 509 -13.99 3.92 7.63
CA LYS A 509 -13.72 2.75 6.78
C LYS A 509 -12.54 1.92 7.27
N TRP A 510 -11.43 2.57 7.61
CA TRP A 510 -10.23 1.90 8.12
C TRP A 510 -10.47 1.32 9.52
N HIS A 511 -11.28 1.97 10.34
CA HIS A 511 -11.70 1.47 11.64
C HIS A 511 -12.52 0.19 11.50
N ALA A 512 -13.52 0.17 10.61
CA ALA A 512 -14.33 -1.02 10.33
C ALA A 512 -13.47 -2.19 9.81
N LEU A 513 -12.59 -1.93 8.84
CA LEU A 513 -11.66 -2.95 8.32
C LEU A 513 -10.72 -3.49 9.40
N THR A 514 -10.27 -2.63 10.31
CA THR A 514 -9.40 -3.03 11.44
C THR A 514 -10.13 -3.92 12.43
N LEU A 515 -11.39 -3.59 12.77
CA LEU A 515 -12.22 -4.46 13.60
C LEU A 515 -12.43 -5.82 12.93
N ASP A 516 -12.67 -5.84 11.62
CA ASP A 516 -12.79 -7.09 10.87
C ASP A 516 -11.50 -7.93 10.94
N VAL A 517 -10.32 -7.33 10.81
CA VAL A 517 -9.03 -8.01 11.02
C VAL A 517 -8.99 -8.69 12.39
N PHE A 518 -9.32 -7.95 13.46
CA PHE A 518 -9.29 -8.50 14.82
C PHE A 518 -10.33 -9.60 15.03
N HIS A 519 -11.55 -9.44 14.52
CA HIS A 519 -12.58 -10.48 14.57
C HIS A 519 -12.11 -11.77 13.88
N HIS A 520 -11.48 -11.67 12.71
CA HIS A 520 -10.93 -12.83 12.02
C HIS A 520 -9.75 -13.45 12.81
N LEU A 521 -8.85 -12.63 13.33
CA LEU A 521 -7.71 -13.08 14.14
C LEU A 521 -8.15 -13.87 15.37
N PHE A 522 -9.14 -13.36 16.12
CA PHE A 522 -9.61 -14.01 17.34
C PHE A 522 -10.45 -15.26 17.09
N ARG A 523 -11.17 -15.34 15.97
CA ARG A 523 -11.91 -16.55 15.57
C ARG A 523 -10.99 -17.76 15.30
N GLN A 524 -9.75 -17.52 14.86
CA GLN A 524 -8.78 -18.59 14.63
C GLN A 524 -8.20 -19.17 15.94
N ASN A 525 -8.38 -18.49 17.08
CA ASN A 525 -7.81 -18.87 18.39
C ASN A 525 -6.32 -19.22 18.35
N VAL A 526 -5.55 -18.48 17.54
CA VAL A 526 -4.11 -18.68 17.36
C VAL A 526 -3.28 -18.09 18.50
N ALA A 527 -2.06 -18.60 18.67
CA ALA A 527 -1.11 -18.12 19.67
C ALA A 527 -0.52 -16.76 19.26
N ILE A 528 -0.99 -15.68 19.90
CA ILE A 528 -0.68 -14.28 19.53
C ILE A 528 -0.18 -13.42 20.68
N LEU A 529 -0.17 -13.95 21.91
CA LEU A 529 0.24 -13.21 23.11
C LEU A 529 1.53 -13.82 23.68
N SER A 530 2.57 -13.00 23.77
CA SER A 530 3.86 -13.35 24.36
C SER A 530 3.76 -13.54 25.87
N LEU A 531 4.37 -14.63 26.35
CA LEU A 531 4.43 -14.99 27.76
C LEU A 531 5.46 -14.15 28.53
N ALA A 532 5.10 -13.75 29.75
CA ALA A 532 5.99 -13.02 30.64
C ALA A 532 7.20 -13.83 31.14
N LYS A 533 7.10 -15.17 31.15
CA LYS A 533 8.18 -16.08 31.57
C LYS A 533 9.25 -16.28 30.49
N ASP A 534 8.84 -16.21 29.23
CA ASP A 534 9.67 -16.37 28.04
C ASP A 534 8.98 -15.65 26.89
N GLU A 535 9.51 -14.50 26.51
CA GLU A 535 8.87 -13.64 25.52
C GLU A 535 8.79 -14.29 24.12
N ARG A 536 9.56 -15.35 23.88
CA ARG A 536 9.53 -16.10 22.62
C ARG A 536 8.38 -17.09 22.57
N GLN A 537 7.75 -17.43 23.70
CA GLN A 537 6.60 -18.32 23.71
C GLN A 537 5.31 -17.52 23.60
N PHE A 538 4.49 -17.87 22.61
CA PHE A 538 3.21 -17.24 22.37
C PHE A 538 2.08 -18.21 22.74
N ILE A 539 0.99 -17.68 23.27
CA ILE A 539 -0.21 -18.44 23.66
C ILE A 539 -1.47 -17.77 23.12
N SER A 540 -2.56 -18.53 23.07
CA SER A 540 -3.85 -18.01 22.65
C SER A 540 -4.48 -17.09 23.72
N PRO A 541 -5.36 -16.15 23.36
CA PRO A 541 -6.05 -15.31 24.35
C PRO A 541 -6.85 -16.12 25.38
N SER A 542 -7.38 -17.28 25.01
CA SER A 542 -8.19 -18.13 25.90
C SER A 542 -7.35 -18.83 26.99
N GLU A 543 -6.05 -19.04 26.75
CA GLU A 543 -5.12 -19.65 27.69
C GLU A 543 -4.37 -18.62 28.56
N ALA A 544 -4.46 -17.35 28.18
CA ALA A 544 -3.72 -16.26 28.79
C ALA A 544 -4.31 -15.78 30.12
N VAL A 545 -3.42 -15.37 31.02
CA VAL A 545 -3.75 -14.61 32.22
C VAL A 545 -3.35 -13.15 31.98
N PHE A 546 -4.33 -12.27 31.90
CA PHE A 546 -4.16 -10.86 31.59
C PHE A 546 -3.76 -10.06 32.85
N PRO A 547 -2.84 -9.08 32.73
CA PRO A 547 -2.45 -8.22 33.84
C PRO A 547 -3.64 -7.50 34.50
N CYS A 548 -3.45 -7.04 35.73
CA CYS A 548 -4.50 -6.35 36.51
C CYS A 548 -5.02 -5.11 35.76
N ASN A 549 -6.35 -4.93 35.74
CA ASN A 549 -6.97 -3.70 35.23
C ASN A 549 -7.00 -2.65 36.36
N GLY A 550 -6.31 -1.50 36.20
CA GLY A 550 -6.45 -0.33 37.09
C GLY A 550 -5.14 0.32 37.58
N SER A 551 -5.26 1.42 38.33
CA SER A 551 -4.14 2.17 38.92
C SER A 551 -3.45 1.39 40.05
N THR A 552 -2.49 0.55 39.67
CA THR A 552 -1.68 -0.22 40.61
C THR A 552 -0.24 0.27 40.57
N SER A 553 0.41 0.41 41.73
CA SER A 553 1.78 0.88 41.79
C SER A 553 2.73 -0.07 41.04
N THR A 554 3.79 0.46 40.46
CA THR A 554 4.79 -0.31 39.69
C THR A 554 5.43 -1.42 40.53
N ASN A 555 5.60 -1.21 41.83
CA ASN A 555 6.13 -2.21 42.76
C ASN A 555 5.20 -3.41 42.90
N ILE A 556 3.90 -3.18 43.08
CA ILE A 556 2.89 -4.23 43.19
C ILE A 556 2.76 -5.01 41.89
N LEU A 557 2.70 -4.33 40.75
CA LEU A 557 2.65 -4.99 39.44
C LEU A 557 3.87 -5.88 39.21
N SER A 558 5.05 -5.42 39.64
CA SER A 558 6.28 -6.19 39.55
C SER A 558 6.28 -7.41 40.48
N ALA A 559 5.75 -7.28 41.69
CA ALA A 559 5.60 -8.37 42.64
C ALA A 559 4.61 -9.44 42.13
N ILE A 560 3.45 -9.01 41.62
CA ILE A 560 2.45 -9.89 40.98
C ILE A 560 3.07 -10.63 39.80
N LYS A 561 3.78 -9.91 38.92
CA LYS A 561 4.45 -10.51 37.77
C LYS A 561 5.43 -11.60 38.20
N ARG A 562 6.30 -11.31 39.17
CA ARG A 562 7.27 -12.28 39.71
C ARG A 562 6.59 -13.51 40.31
N ALA A 563 5.57 -13.30 41.15
CA ALA A 563 4.84 -14.38 41.80
C ALA A 563 4.18 -15.30 40.76
N LEU A 564 3.38 -14.75 39.84
CA LEU A 564 2.66 -15.54 38.83
C LEU A 564 3.62 -16.31 37.90
N VAL A 565 4.72 -15.67 37.48
CA VAL A 565 5.77 -16.35 36.68
C VAL A 565 6.41 -17.49 37.46
N SER A 566 6.74 -17.30 38.74
CA SER A 566 7.33 -18.35 39.59
C SER A 566 6.36 -19.52 39.85
N CYS A 567 5.06 -19.24 39.84
CA CYS A 567 4.00 -20.24 40.00
C CYS A 567 3.65 -21.00 38.71
N GLY A 568 4.30 -20.67 37.58
CA GLY A 568 4.07 -21.31 36.29
C GLY A 568 2.79 -20.87 35.57
N GLU A 569 2.18 -19.76 35.98
CA GLU A 569 0.98 -19.23 35.34
C GLU A 569 1.27 -18.60 33.97
N ASN A 570 0.29 -18.66 33.08
CA ASN A 570 0.36 -18.14 31.71
C ASN A 570 0.17 -16.61 31.64
N LEU A 571 0.90 -15.87 32.49
CA LEU A 571 0.86 -14.41 32.49
C LEU A 571 1.44 -13.87 31.18
N VAL A 572 0.69 -12.99 30.51
CA VAL A 572 1.13 -12.34 29.26
C VAL A 572 1.66 -10.91 29.50
N THR A 573 2.53 -10.44 28.61
CA THR A 573 3.02 -9.05 28.62
C THR A 573 2.46 -8.32 27.41
N LEU A 574 1.67 -7.26 27.63
CA LEU A 574 0.92 -6.57 26.57
C LEU A 574 1.09 -5.05 26.66
N PRO A 575 1.29 -4.35 25.54
CA PRO A 575 1.10 -2.90 25.48
C PRO A 575 -0.37 -2.50 25.68
N ALA A 576 -0.61 -1.28 26.15
CA ALA A 576 -1.96 -0.76 26.39
C ALA A 576 -2.84 -0.72 25.11
N SER A 577 -2.25 -0.46 23.94
CA SER A 577 -2.96 -0.50 22.66
C SER A 577 -3.53 -1.89 22.35
N VAL A 578 -2.71 -2.94 22.54
CA VAL A 578 -3.10 -4.34 22.32
C VAL A 578 -4.18 -4.77 23.32
N ALA A 579 -4.03 -4.40 24.59
CA ALA A 579 -5.03 -4.71 25.61
C ALA A 579 -6.41 -4.09 25.29
N ARG A 580 -6.44 -2.84 24.79
CA ARG A 580 -7.68 -2.19 24.33
C ARG A 580 -8.30 -2.92 23.13
N ALA A 581 -7.50 -3.25 22.13
CA ALA A 581 -7.98 -3.99 20.95
C ALA A 581 -8.62 -5.33 21.32
N ILE A 582 -8.02 -6.07 22.27
CA ILE A 582 -8.61 -7.31 22.80
C ILE A 582 -9.93 -7.02 23.52
N ASN A 583 -9.98 -6.00 24.38
CA ASN A 583 -11.20 -5.68 25.11
C ASN A 583 -12.36 -5.23 24.20
N GLU A 584 -12.06 -4.58 23.08
CA GLU A 584 -13.06 -4.06 22.14
C GLU A 584 -13.52 -5.10 21.11
N ALA A 585 -12.62 -5.94 20.58
CA ALA A 585 -12.92 -6.83 19.45
C ALA A 585 -12.95 -8.33 19.81
N TYR A 586 -12.53 -8.73 21.01
CA TYR A 586 -12.63 -10.15 21.38
C TYR A 586 -14.11 -10.55 21.59
N PRO A 587 -14.59 -11.69 21.06
CA PRO A 587 -16.02 -12.01 21.05
C PRO A 587 -16.72 -12.01 22.41
N ASN A 588 -16.04 -12.49 23.45
CA ASN A 588 -16.54 -12.51 24.84
C ASN A 588 -15.43 -12.08 25.80
N PRO A 589 -15.18 -10.78 26.00
CA PRO A 589 -14.06 -10.32 26.83
C PRO A 589 -14.16 -10.81 28.29
N SER A 590 -15.37 -10.98 28.81
CA SER A 590 -15.62 -11.46 30.18
C SER A 590 -15.17 -12.90 30.43
N THR A 591 -14.94 -13.71 29.39
CA THR A 591 -14.42 -15.09 29.55
C THR A 591 -12.90 -15.13 29.71
N LEU A 592 -12.20 -14.02 29.46
CA LEU A 592 -10.75 -13.95 29.60
C LEU A 592 -10.36 -13.94 31.09
N LYS A 593 -9.25 -14.62 31.41
CA LYS A 593 -8.76 -14.70 32.79
C LYS A 593 -7.95 -13.45 33.11
N HIS A 594 -8.40 -12.66 34.09
CA HIS A 594 -7.68 -11.48 34.57
C HIS A 594 -7.09 -11.73 35.95
N VAL A 595 -5.96 -11.08 36.24
CA VAL A 595 -5.42 -11.07 37.60
C VAL A 595 -6.31 -10.23 38.50
N THR A 596 -7.05 -10.90 39.40
CA THR A 596 -7.85 -10.30 40.47
C THR A 596 -7.26 -10.65 41.84
N PRO A 597 -7.61 -9.92 42.91
CA PRO A 597 -7.25 -10.30 44.28
C PRO A 597 -7.63 -11.77 44.61
N ALA A 598 -8.85 -12.20 44.27
CA ALA A 598 -9.30 -13.58 44.44
C ALA A 598 -8.48 -14.60 43.65
N PHE A 599 -8.18 -14.31 42.38
CA PHE A 599 -7.32 -15.16 41.55
C PHE A 599 -5.93 -15.33 42.19
N LEU A 600 -5.32 -14.23 42.62
CA LEU A 600 -3.99 -14.25 43.22
C LEU A 600 -3.99 -15.01 44.56
N ARG A 601 -5.00 -14.83 45.42
CA ARG A 601 -5.15 -15.62 46.66
C ARG A 601 -5.19 -17.12 46.35
N ALA A 602 -6.01 -17.54 45.39
CA ALA A 602 -6.13 -18.95 45.00
C ALA A 602 -4.78 -19.53 44.53
N ILE A 603 -4.00 -18.77 43.76
CA ILE A 603 -2.64 -19.18 43.33
C ILE A 603 -1.72 -19.33 44.55
N LEU A 604 -1.66 -18.33 45.43
CA LEU A 604 -0.75 -18.33 46.58
C LEU A 604 -1.08 -19.45 47.58
N HIS A 605 -2.36 -19.82 47.71
CA HIS A 605 -2.80 -21.00 48.46
C HIS A 605 -2.28 -22.29 47.85
N ARG A 606 -2.37 -22.42 46.52
CA ARG A 606 -1.97 -23.62 45.80
C ARG A 606 -0.46 -23.84 45.78
N THR A 607 0.32 -22.78 45.63
CA THR A 607 1.79 -22.88 45.44
C THR A 607 2.60 -22.59 46.70
N GLY A 608 1.98 -22.03 47.74
CA GLY A 608 2.68 -21.48 48.88
C GLY A 608 3.40 -20.17 48.56
N VAL A 609 3.97 -19.55 49.61
CA VAL A 609 4.62 -18.23 49.52
C VAL A 609 6.08 -18.27 49.95
N ASP A 610 6.67 -19.45 50.12
CA ASP A 610 8.02 -19.59 50.67
C ASP A 610 9.11 -19.04 49.75
N ASN A 611 8.91 -19.15 48.43
CA ASN A 611 9.84 -18.66 47.40
C ASN A 611 9.70 -17.16 47.09
N ILE A 612 8.83 -16.44 47.80
CA ILE A 612 8.54 -15.02 47.55
C ILE A 612 9.36 -14.14 48.51
N THR A 613 9.97 -13.07 47.98
CA THR A 613 10.76 -12.11 48.77
C THR A 613 9.89 -11.37 49.80
N LYS A 614 10.51 -10.81 50.85
CA LYS A 614 9.76 -10.10 51.90
C LYS A 614 9.00 -8.88 51.34
N ASP A 615 9.64 -8.11 50.46
CA ASP A 615 9.03 -6.92 49.84
C ASP A 615 7.89 -7.30 48.89
N ASP A 616 8.04 -8.40 48.16
CA ASP A 616 6.97 -8.94 47.31
C ASP A 616 5.80 -9.44 48.16
N LYS A 617 6.05 -10.12 49.29
CA LYS A 617 4.97 -10.54 50.21
C LYS A 617 4.12 -9.37 50.69
N LEU A 618 4.75 -8.24 51.04
CA LEU A 618 4.03 -7.03 51.44
C LEU A 618 3.24 -6.43 50.28
N SER A 619 3.83 -6.35 49.10
CA SER A 619 3.17 -5.80 47.91
C SER A 619 2.00 -6.67 47.43
N LEU A 620 2.14 -7.99 47.50
CA LEU A 620 1.08 -8.94 47.19
C LEU A 620 -0.03 -8.88 48.24
N LEU A 621 0.33 -8.78 49.53
CA LEU A 621 -0.63 -8.62 50.62
C LEU A 621 -1.47 -7.35 50.42
N GLU A 622 -0.83 -6.23 50.10
CA GLU A 622 -1.52 -4.98 49.79
C GLU A 622 -2.54 -5.16 48.65
N TYR A 623 -2.17 -5.86 47.59
CA TYR A 623 -3.05 -6.09 46.46
C TYR A 623 -4.24 -6.99 46.81
N ILE A 624 -4.00 -8.12 47.49
CA ILE A 624 -5.06 -9.09 47.80
C ILE A 624 -6.06 -8.58 48.85
N LEU A 625 -5.73 -7.52 49.60
CA LEU A 625 -6.63 -6.91 50.58
C LEU A 625 -7.63 -5.93 49.95
N ARG A 626 -7.46 -5.55 48.67
CA ARG A 626 -8.27 -4.51 48.00
C ARG A 626 -9.75 -4.86 47.85
N ASP A 627 -10.08 -6.14 47.72
CA ASP A 627 -11.47 -6.61 47.56
C ASP A 627 -12.17 -6.92 48.89
N LYS A 628 -11.48 -6.71 50.02
CA LYS A 628 -12.00 -6.87 51.40
C LYS A 628 -12.50 -8.28 51.73
N GLN A 629 -12.12 -9.30 50.96
CA GLN A 629 -12.45 -10.70 51.22
C GLN A 629 -11.42 -11.32 52.17
N TYR A 630 -11.42 -10.82 53.42
CA TYR A 630 -10.43 -11.21 54.42
C TYR A 630 -10.57 -12.69 54.84
N GLU A 631 -11.79 -13.23 54.79
CA GLU A 631 -12.11 -14.63 55.12
C GLU A 631 -11.29 -15.64 54.31
N GLU A 632 -10.92 -15.28 53.08
CA GLU A 632 -10.13 -16.12 52.18
C GLU A 632 -8.62 -16.11 52.46
N LEU A 633 -8.16 -15.34 53.46
CA LEU A 633 -6.74 -15.27 53.82
C LEU A 633 -6.30 -16.38 54.75
N GLU A 634 -7.23 -17.09 55.41
CA GLU A 634 -6.91 -18.14 56.37
C GLU A 634 -5.93 -19.15 55.79
N GLY A 635 -4.81 -19.39 56.48
CA GLY A 635 -3.77 -20.32 56.05
C GLY A 635 -2.63 -19.70 55.22
N LEU A 636 -2.83 -18.53 54.58
CA LEU A 636 -1.76 -17.86 53.83
C LEU A 636 -0.67 -17.32 54.75
N HIS A 637 0.58 -17.70 54.50
CA HIS A 637 1.74 -17.28 55.28
C HIS A 637 2.25 -15.87 54.90
N LEU A 638 1.35 -14.89 54.93
CA LEU A 638 1.59 -13.50 54.51
C LEU A 638 1.38 -12.47 55.63
N LEU A 639 1.04 -12.88 56.86
CA LEU A 639 0.87 -11.94 57.98
C LEU A 639 2.24 -11.48 58.52
N PRO A 640 2.63 -10.20 58.41
CA PRO A 640 3.94 -9.72 58.85
C PRO A 640 4.04 -9.57 60.39
N LEU A 641 5.18 -9.98 60.96
CA LEU A 641 5.54 -9.88 62.38
C LEU A 641 6.64 -8.83 62.60
N SER A 642 6.76 -8.31 63.82
CA SER A 642 7.68 -7.23 64.18
C SER A 642 9.15 -7.57 64.11
N ASP A 643 9.44 -8.87 64.17
CA ASP A 643 10.78 -9.39 63.92
C ASP A 643 11.10 -9.50 62.42
N GLY A 644 10.21 -9.02 61.55
CA GLY A 644 10.34 -9.08 60.10
C GLY A 644 10.13 -10.49 59.52
N SER A 645 9.60 -11.43 60.31
CA SER A 645 9.13 -12.73 59.82
C SER A 645 7.65 -12.68 59.44
N PHE A 646 7.16 -13.75 58.80
CA PHE A 646 5.75 -13.88 58.41
C PHE A 646 5.14 -15.07 59.14
N ARG A 647 3.81 -15.11 59.28
CA ARG A 647 3.05 -16.28 59.74
C ARG A 647 1.76 -16.46 58.94
N SER A 648 1.09 -17.59 59.12
CA SER A 648 -0.25 -17.82 58.55
C SER A 648 -1.33 -17.03 59.30
N PHE A 649 -2.33 -16.54 58.54
CA PHE A 649 -3.58 -16.02 59.11
C PHE A 649 -4.37 -17.16 59.77
N THR A 650 -4.88 -16.96 60.99
CA THR A 650 -5.74 -17.94 61.68
C THR A 650 -6.95 -17.25 62.34
N TYR A 651 -8.04 -17.97 62.61
CA TYR A 651 -9.21 -17.45 63.33
C TYR A 651 -9.10 -17.49 64.87
N ARG A 652 -7.89 -17.50 65.43
CA ARG A 652 -7.69 -17.45 66.89
C ARG A 652 -7.98 -16.03 67.42
N GLU A 653 -8.55 -15.89 68.63
CA GLU A 653 -8.91 -14.58 69.25
C GLU A 653 -7.77 -13.54 69.22
N GLU A 654 -6.51 -13.97 69.32
CA GLU A 654 -5.32 -13.11 69.22
C GLU A 654 -5.10 -12.53 67.82
N ASP A 655 -5.54 -13.24 66.77
CA ASP A 655 -5.51 -12.77 65.39
C ASP A 655 -6.79 -11.97 65.06
N THR A 656 -7.95 -12.26 65.67
CA THR A 656 -9.22 -11.55 65.40
C THR A 656 -9.18 -10.07 65.83
N LEU A 657 -8.39 -9.71 66.85
CA LEU A 657 -8.10 -8.30 67.19
C LEU A 657 -7.27 -7.60 66.10
N ILE A 658 -6.40 -8.33 65.41
CA ILE A 658 -5.59 -7.85 64.29
C ILE A 658 -6.47 -7.62 63.06
N TRP A 659 -7.49 -8.45 62.85
CA TRP A 659 -8.51 -8.20 61.82
C TRP A 659 -9.20 -6.86 62.06
N SER A 660 -9.65 -6.59 63.29
CA SER A 660 -10.29 -5.32 63.63
C SER A 660 -9.36 -4.09 63.52
N TYR A 661 -8.06 -4.25 63.82
CA TYR A 661 -7.07 -3.17 63.72
C TYR A 661 -6.63 -2.90 62.27
N PHE A 662 -6.48 -3.94 61.44
CA PHE A 662 -6.27 -3.80 59.99
C PHE A 662 -7.48 -3.17 59.31
N LEU A 663 -8.70 -3.52 59.73
CA LEU A 663 -9.96 -2.92 59.27
C LEU A 663 -10.02 -1.40 59.53
N GLN A 664 -9.35 -0.91 60.58
CA GLN A 664 -9.38 0.49 60.97
C GLN A 664 -8.21 1.30 60.40
N VAL A 665 -7.04 0.69 60.23
CA VAL A 665 -5.84 1.35 59.64
C VAL A 665 -5.83 1.29 58.11
N ALA A 666 -6.47 0.32 57.45
CA ALA A 666 -6.55 0.33 55.99
C ALA A 666 -7.45 1.45 55.42
N VAL A 667 -8.18 2.16 56.28
CA VAL A 667 -9.00 3.33 55.94
C VAL A 667 -8.19 4.64 56.05
N ASP A 668 -7.07 4.66 56.78
CA ASP A 668 -6.25 5.86 57.02
C ASP A 668 -4.75 5.56 56.77
N GLU A 669 -4.15 6.30 55.84
CA GLU A 669 -2.75 6.27 55.34
C GLU A 669 -1.66 5.45 56.08
N TYR A 670 -0.85 4.76 55.26
CA TYR A 670 0.33 3.94 55.60
C TYR A 670 1.27 4.52 56.68
N LYS A 671 1.57 3.73 57.73
CA LYS A 671 2.95 3.33 58.11
C LYS A 671 3.00 2.39 59.32
N TYR A 672 3.85 1.35 59.20
CA TYR A 672 4.34 0.40 60.22
C TYR A 672 3.30 -0.49 60.93
N ILE A 673 3.17 -1.74 60.48
CA ILE A 673 2.50 -2.81 61.25
C ILE A 673 3.42 -4.01 61.37
N TYR A 674 3.79 -4.31 62.61
CA TYR A 674 4.81 -5.27 63.00
C TYR A 674 4.36 -5.88 64.34
N LEU A 675 4.07 -7.18 64.40
CA LEU A 675 3.56 -7.90 65.59
C LEU A 675 4.66 -8.57 66.45
N SER A 676 4.69 -8.29 67.75
CA SER A 676 5.65 -8.87 68.71
C SER A 676 5.36 -10.35 69.04
N LYS A 677 6.38 -11.22 68.87
CA LYS A 677 6.38 -12.61 69.37
C LYS A 677 6.50 -12.61 70.90
N ARG A 678 5.40 -12.49 71.64
CA ARG A 678 5.27 -13.06 73.00
C ARG A 678 3.85 -12.94 73.53
N GLY A 679 3.12 -14.05 73.52
CA GLY A 679 2.06 -14.29 74.48
C GLY A 679 2.65 -14.30 75.89
N LYS A 680 2.48 -13.20 76.62
CA LYS A 680 2.53 -13.18 78.09
C LYS A 680 1.57 -12.10 78.59
N ARG A 681 0.49 -12.56 79.22
CA ARG A 681 -0.33 -11.78 80.15
C ARG A 681 0.58 -10.94 81.06
N LYS A 682 0.48 -9.61 80.97
CA LYS A 682 0.79 -8.71 82.07
C LYS A 682 -0.24 -7.59 82.09
N LYS A 683 -0.98 -7.56 83.20
CA LYS A 683 -1.75 -6.39 83.66
C LYS A 683 -0.80 -5.21 83.76
N GLU A 684 -1.19 -4.06 83.21
CA GLU A 684 -0.79 -2.76 83.78
C GLU A 684 -1.82 -1.70 83.38
N ASN A 685 -2.44 -1.15 84.42
CA ASN A 685 -3.23 0.08 84.41
C ASN A 685 -2.31 1.28 84.12
N GLU A 686 -2.92 2.42 83.79
CA GLU A 686 -2.37 3.79 83.78
C GLU A 686 -1.54 4.22 82.56
N LYS A 687 -2.16 4.96 81.63
CA LYS A 687 -2.19 6.45 81.62
C LYS A 687 -2.72 6.95 80.28
N VAL A 688 -3.95 7.45 80.32
CA VAL A 688 -4.46 8.45 79.39
C VAL A 688 -3.91 9.80 79.86
N ARG A 689 -3.15 10.52 79.02
CA ARG A 689 -3.11 11.99 78.93
C ARG A 689 -2.07 12.48 77.93
N ASP A 690 -2.56 13.37 77.05
CA ASP A 690 -1.87 14.41 76.28
C ASP A 690 -0.89 13.90 75.19
N ILE A 691 -0.95 14.31 73.92
CA ILE A 691 -1.05 15.69 73.39
C ILE A 691 -1.65 15.65 71.97
N SER A 692 -2.69 16.47 71.76
CA SER A 692 -3.15 17.00 70.47
C SER A 692 -2.25 18.14 69.99
N GLN A 693 -2.16 18.36 68.66
CA GLN A 693 -1.58 19.48 67.87
C GLN A 693 -0.47 18.95 66.93
N HIS A 694 -0.46 19.12 65.61
CA HIS A 694 -1.00 20.16 64.74
C HIS A 694 -1.40 19.58 63.37
N THR A 695 -2.38 20.27 62.75
CA THR A 695 -3.08 20.01 61.49
C THR A 695 -2.22 20.16 60.26
#